data_AF-A0AAN6ZI65-F1
#
_entry.id   AF-A0AAN6ZI65-F1
#
_cell.length_a   1.000
_cell.length_b   1.000
_cell.length_c   1.000
_cell.angle_alpha   90.00
_cell.angle_beta   90.00
_cell.angle_gamma   90.00
#
_symmetry.space_group_name_H-M   'P 1'
#
loop_
_entity.id
_entity.type
_entity.pdbx_description
1 polymer ?
#
loop_
_entity_poly.entity_id
_entity_poly.type
_entity_poly.pdbx_seq_one_letter_code
_entity_poly.pdbx_strand_id
1 'polypeptide(L)'
;MDQPSFLSRSGPIALSNIFNTEQKILLPLPAHQKPRLRVRALLSHCLYRRVILWTVGILVLLCILLTQGGARLRGDRFLNLVEYQQDGEDSNGDPKVVFVVTAGSEKPGTPAWGINMPNWLRFRHLDGYFTGLKALVSSDDYKPEYPLTPGEESPFPLTLSYTGLPTPTPFVPQPDYESLEYTTQYHEVEPCYLDEEKKVPVPDLYAYNGLVQGQPEPVIGSHNVLGLRDDICFDRFGRYGPYGLGYSFDEGGSEVGLDTEREGSEAVWEKTGKINYNTIDWGDVQTRCYEANKKRFDDANEQANPSPTVPNMDPRRSFQHHVERKRIPRTAIVVRAYTGFPWSEHAILNFRAMISETALRSGGEYAVHFLLHVRDDREAIWADPITAQRVLDDNLPQEFHSLATLWSEAQMRLVYPVKFGRSIQDPSGADIHGVYRSAHMALQNFAMSRPEYTHFWNWELDIRYTGNYYELFDRLGAWSEKQSRIELWERSAKYYIPHYHQDWANFTSVVRNETASSSRTPIFGPVSFPGRTPLRSELRGENFLPSSCAPQNCGVGEDADLITFNPLFDPDESGWVFASDVTGYKGSQPTPPRRCAIVTASRLSRRLLEVMHEENWRLHHTMFSEMFPATMALHHGLKAVYAPHPVYLDREWDLDAIDKSFNGGRDHSTSGHGSPFDYNNEHNHKGTTWYYNSEFAGLLWRRWLGYAQLDGRGPNGGRSGEGKLRGGEEEESNTTGTGRLCLRSMLLHPIKWEHPSELE
;
A
#
# COMPACT_ATOMS: atom_id res chain seq x y z
N MET A 1 -33.20 48.32 -29.79
CA MET A 1 -34.43 49.08 -30.06
C MET A 1 -35.58 48.09 -29.94
N ASP A 2 -36.47 48.09 -28.97
CA ASP A 2 -36.73 48.93 -27.80
C ASP A 2 -37.45 48.05 -26.77
N GLN A 3 -37.23 48.31 -25.48
CA GLN A 3 -38.12 47.85 -24.40
C GLN A 3 -39.40 48.68 -24.39
N PRO A 4 -40.42 48.24 -23.64
CA PRO A 4 -40.72 49.04 -22.45
C PRO A 4 -40.93 48.22 -21.17
N SER A 5 -40.47 48.86 -20.10
CA SER A 5 -40.64 48.61 -18.67
C SER A 5 -42.07 48.85 -18.17
N PHE A 6 -42.47 48.26 -17.04
CA PHE A 6 -42.78 49.02 -15.80
C PHE A 6 -42.85 48.11 -14.57
N LEU A 7 -42.52 48.73 -13.43
CA LEU A 7 -42.19 48.20 -12.11
C LEU A 7 -43.41 47.97 -11.20
N SER A 8 -43.25 47.11 -10.18
CA SER A 8 -43.75 47.38 -8.82
C SER A 8 -42.93 46.63 -7.75
N ARG A 9 -42.26 47.41 -6.89
CA ARG A 9 -41.49 47.06 -5.68
C ARG A 9 -42.35 46.49 -4.54
N SER A 10 -41.73 45.62 -3.71
CA SER A 10 -41.69 45.80 -2.24
C SER A 10 -40.78 44.78 -1.49
N GLY A 11 -39.56 45.22 -1.16
CA GLY A 11 -38.96 45.24 0.19
C GLY A 11 -38.46 43.95 0.90
N PRO A 12 -37.47 44.06 1.81
CA PRO A 12 -36.38 43.08 1.93
C PRO A 12 -36.26 42.39 3.32
N ILE A 13 -35.78 41.14 3.36
CA ILE A 13 -35.23 40.55 4.60
C ILE A 13 -33.97 39.72 4.27
N ALA A 14 -32.84 40.27 4.72
CA ALA A 14 -31.58 39.67 5.16
C ALA A 14 -31.10 38.35 4.51
N LEU A 15 -30.21 38.48 3.51
CA LEU A 15 -29.14 37.51 3.23
C LEU A 15 -27.81 38.24 3.39
N SER A 16 -27.20 38.09 4.55
CA SER A 16 -25.80 38.48 4.77
C SER A 16 -25.21 37.53 5.80
N ASN A 17 -24.02 37.02 5.48
CA ASN A 17 -23.19 36.08 6.22
C ASN A 17 -23.43 34.60 5.88
N ILE A 18 -22.86 34.15 4.76
CA ILE A 18 -22.03 32.95 4.59
C ILE A 18 -21.43 33.11 3.19
N PHE A 19 -20.28 33.78 3.07
CA PHE A 19 -19.33 33.67 1.94
C PHE A 19 -18.13 34.53 2.32
N ASN A 20 -17.36 34.07 3.29
CA ASN A 20 -15.99 34.52 3.50
C ASN A 20 -15.26 33.46 4.33
N THR A 21 -14.92 32.36 3.67
CA THR A 21 -13.84 31.48 4.12
C THR A 21 -13.11 31.04 2.88
N GLU A 22 -11.85 31.43 2.78
CA GLU A 22 -10.95 31.17 1.66
C GLU A 22 -10.97 29.70 1.22
N GLN A 23 -11.28 29.46 -0.06
CA GLN A 23 -10.94 28.22 -0.74
C GLN A 23 -9.41 28.14 -0.85
N LYS A 24 -8.77 27.52 0.14
CA LYS A 24 -7.43 26.98 -0.02
C LYS A 24 -7.52 25.69 -0.81
N ILE A 25 -7.15 25.77 -2.09
CA ILE A 25 -6.82 24.65 -2.95
C ILE A 25 -5.69 23.86 -2.24
N LEU A 26 -6.02 22.68 -1.72
CA LEU A 26 -5.09 21.77 -1.05
C LEU A 26 -4.41 20.88 -2.09
N LEU A 27 -3.37 21.43 -2.72
CA LEU A 27 -2.26 20.63 -3.22
C LEU A 27 -1.41 20.17 -2.03
N PRO A 28 -0.74 19.01 -2.07
CA PRO A 28 0.52 18.91 -1.35
C PRO A 28 1.43 20.02 -1.90
N LEU A 29 1.88 20.93 -1.04
CA LEU A 29 2.83 21.96 -1.44
C LEU A 29 4.03 21.29 -2.11
N PRO A 30 4.49 21.76 -3.28
CA PRO A 30 5.73 21.28 -3.85
C PRO A 30 6.86 21.57 -2.86
N ALA A 31 7.72 20.57 -2.64
CA ALA A 31 8.99 20.75 -1.95
C ALA A 31 9.66 22.04 -2.43
N HIS A 32 10.04 22.89 -1.48
CA HIS A 32 10.64 24.19 -1.76
C HIS A 32 11.74 24.07 -2.82
N GLN A 33 11.54 24.67 -3.99
CA GLN A 33 12.64 24.97 -4.90
C GLN A 33 13.56 25.97 -4.22
N LYS A 34 14.71 25.51 -3.72
CA LYS A 34 15.81 26.39 -3.30
C LYS A 34 16.21 27.24 -4.53
N PRO A 35 16.27 28.59 -4.43
CA PRO A 35 16.88 29.38 -5.50
C PRO A 35 18.38 29.05 -5.54
N ARG A 36 18.88 28.69 -6.72
CA ARG A 36 20.33 28.58 -6.98
C ARG A 36 20.98 29.94 -6.73
N LEU A 37 21.57 30.13 -5.54
CA LEU A 37 22.42 31.26 -5.23
C LEU A 37 23.71 31.16 -6.04
N ARG A 38 23.80 31.95 -7.12
CA ARG A 38 25.06 32.23 -7.79
C ARG A 38 25.94 33.05 -6.84
N VAL A 39 26.99 32.43 -6.32
CA VAL A 39 28.06 33.12 -5.60
C VAL A 39 28.74 34.10 -6.56
N ARG A 40 28.46 35.39 -6.40
CA ARG A 40 29.37 36.46 -6.79
C ARG A 40 29.68 37.28 -5.55
N ALA A 41 30.96 37.31 -5.23
CA ALA A 41 31.55 38.02 -4.11
C ALA A 41 31.17 39.49 -4.10
N LEU A 42 30.71 39.99 -2.95
CA LEU A 42 30.78 41.40 -2.56
C LEU A 42 30.95 41.49 -1.04
N LEU A 43 32.21 41.39 -0.59
CA LEU A 43 32.63 41.79 0.74
C LEU A 43 32.53 43.31 0.87
N SER A 44 31.73 43.79 1.81
CA SER A 44 31.65 45.21 2.17
C SER A 44 31.77 45.37 3.69
N HIS A 45 32.71 46.22 4.09
CA HIS A 45 33.37 46.33 5.38
C HIS A 45 32.51 46.93 6.53
N CYS A 46 31.17 46.84 6.45
CA CYS A 46 30.24 47.47 7.41
C CYS A 46 29.40 46.48 8.25
N LEU A 47 29.44 45.18 7.97
CA LEU A 47 28.63 44.18 8.71
C LEU A 47 29.26 43.74 10.05
N TYR A 48 30.59 43.80 10.17
CA TYR A 48 31.33 43.32 11.35
C TYR A 48 30.99 44.09 12.64
N ARG A 49 30.75 45.40 12.54
CA ARG A 49 30.50 46.25 13.72
C ARG A 49 29.13 45.99 14.36
N ARG A 50 28.13 45.58 13.57
CA ARG A 50 26.79 45.25 14.07
C ARG A 50 26.77 43.86 14.69
N VAL A 51 27.43 42.88 14.07
CA VAL A 51 27.52 41.51 14.62
C VAL A 51 28.21 41.51 15.98
N ILE A 52 29.32 42.25 16.13
CA ILE A 52 30.02 42.36 17.41
C ILE A 52 29.13 42.98 18.51
N LEU A 53 28.39 44.05 18.19
CA LEU A 53 27.49 44.69 19.16
C LEU A 53 26.34 43.77 19.59
N TRP A 54 25.78 42.98 18.67
CA TRP A 54 24.73 42.00 19.00
C TRP A 54 25.28 40.82 19.81
N THR A 55 26.48 40.32 19.52
CA THR A 55 27.10 39.25 20.31
C THR A 55 27.44 39.71 21.74
N VAL A 56 27.92 40.95 21.91
CA VAL A 56 28.18 41.50 23.25
C VAL A 56 26.87 41.74 24.01
N GLY A 57 25.82 42.21 23.33
CA GLY A 57 24.49 42.36 23.93
C GLY A 57 23.89 41.04 24.41
N ILE A 58 24.01 39.97 23.61
CA ILE A 58 23.52 38.63 23.95
C ILE A 58 24.31 38.03 25.12
N LEU A 59 25.63 38.20 25.15
CA LEU A 59 26.47 37.72 26.25
C LEU A 59 26.17 38.44 27.58
N VAL A 60 25.90 39.75 27.54
CA VAL A 60 25.49 40.51 28.72
C VAL A 60 24.11 40.07 29.23
N LEU A 61 23.16 39.79 28.32
CA LEU A 61 21.84 39.25 28.67
C LEU A 61 21.91 37.85 29.29
N LEU A 62 22.78 36.98 28.76
CA LEU A 62 23.06 35.66 29.33
C LEU A 62 23.70 35.76 30.73
N CYS A 63 24.65 36.68 30.94
CA CYS A 63 25.23 36.93 32.26
C CYS A 63 24.19 37.47 33.26
N ILE A 64 23.25 38.33 32.83
CA ILE A 64 22.18 38.82 33.71
C ILE A 64 21.19 37.70 34.06
N LEU A 65 20.84 36.84 33.10
CA LEU A 65 20.00 35.65 33.36
C LEU A 65 20.65 34.67 34.33
N LEU A 66 21.97 34.48 34.23
CA LEU A 66 22.73 33.58 35.12
C LEU A 66 22.96 34.17 36.52
N THR A 67 22.91 35.50 36.70
CA THR A 67 23.16 36.15 37.99
C THR A 67 21.88 36.50 38.78
N GLN A 68 20.70 36.47 38.16
CA GLN A 68 19.43 36.83 38.82
C GLN A 68 18.40 35.68 38.94
N GLY A 69 18.71 34.48 38.47
CA GLY A 69 17.80 33.34 38.45
C GLY A 69 18.00 32.32 39.58
N GLY A 70 17.81 32.74 40.84
CA GLY A 70 17.54 31.81 41.94
C GLY A 70 16.14 31.21 41.83
N ALA A 71 15.91 30.37 40.81
CA ALA A 71 14.68 29.61 40.64
C ALA A 71 15.04 28.13 40.47
N ARG A 72 14.68 27.33 41.48
CA ARG A 72 14.76 25.88 41.48
C ARG A 72 14.23 25.33 40.14
N LEU A 73 15.13 24.79 39.32
CA LEU A 73 14.79 23.79 38.32
C LEU A 73 14.22 22.60 39.08
N ARG A 74 12.89 22.51 39.10
CA ARG A 74 12.16 21.33 39.50
C ARG A 74 12.43 20.30 38.41
N GLY A 75 13.45 19.47 38.62
CA GLY A 75 13.67 18.25 37.85
C GLY A 75 12.51 17.31 38.13
N ASP A 76 11.44 17.42 37.35
CA ASP A 76 10.35 16.46 37.34
C ASP A 76 10.58 15.46 36.20
N ARG A 77 11.09 14.28 36.60
CA ARG A 77 10.86 12.95 36.04
C ARG A 77 11.13 12.75 34.54
N PHE A 78 12.42 12.68 34.22
CA PHE A 78 12.91 11.71 33.24
C PHE A 78 12.73 10.29 33.81
N LEU A 79 12.33 9.34 32.96
CA LEU A 79 12.28 7.89 33.20
C LEU A 79 11.17 7.42 34.16
N ASN A 80 10.21 6.66 33.62
CA ASN A 80 9.50 5.55 34.26
C ASN A 80 8.50 4.93 33.25
N LEU A 81 9.01 4.50 32.09
CA LEU A 81 8.31 3.51 31.26
C LEU A 81 8.89 2.11 31.45
N VAL A 82 10.12 2.02 31.96
CA VAL A 82 10.79 0.75 32.25
C VAL A 82 11.40 0.78 33.64
N GLU A 83 10.91 -0.07 34.54
CA GLU A 83 11.52 -0.30 35.85
C GLU A 83 12.44 -1.53 35.77
N TYR A 84 13.71 -1.36 36.13
CA TYR A 84 14.73 -2.40 36.11
C TYR A 84 14.70 -3.19 37.43
N GLN A 85 14.61 -4.51 37.36
CA GLN A 85 14.75 -5.39 38.53
C GLN A 85 15.92 -6.37 38.32
N GLN A 86 16.71 -6.52 39.38
CA GLN A 86 18.08 -7.07 39.44
C GLN A 86 18.24 -8.49 38.86
N ASP A 87 19.45 -8.75 38.34
CA ASP A 87 19.95 -9.99 37.70
C ASP A 87 19.55 -11.27 38.43
N GLY A 88 18.90 -12.19 37.70
CA GLY A 88 18.69 -13.58 38.12
C GLY A 88 19.39 -14.55 37.16
N GLU A 89 19.85 -15.68 37.67
CA GLU A 89 20.36 -16.80 36.84
C GLU A 89 19.20 -17.71 36.45
N ASP A 90 19.15 -18.15 35.18
CA ASP A 90 18.22 -19.20 34.76
C ASP A 90 18.70 -20.61 35.19
N SER A 91 17.96 -21.66 34.86
CA SER A 91 18.31 -23.05 35.22
C SER A 91 19.62 -23.56 34.59
N ASN A 92 20.19 -22.83 33.62
CA ASN A 92 21.45 -23.12 32.95
C ASN A 92 22.59 -22.18 33.35
N GLY A 93 22.34 -21.15 34.17
CA GLY A 93 23.33 -20.17 34.62
C GLY A 93 23.50 -18.98 33.66
N ASP A 94 22.58 -18.77 32.72
CA ASP A 94 22.61 -17.61 31.83
C ASP A 94 21.98 -16.37 32.51
N PRO A 95 22.55 -15.16 32.31
CA PRO A 95 22.04 -13.94 32.91
C PRO A 95 20.67 -13.57 32.32
N LYS A 96 19.66 -13.49 33.18
CA LYS A 96 18.28 -13.13 32.85
C LYS A 96 18.02 -11.68 33.23
N VAL A 97 17.80 -10.82 32.26
CA VAL A 97 17.43 -9.41 32.50
C VAL A 97 15.92 -9.29 32.49
N VAL A 98 15.34 -8.82 33.60
CA VAL A 98 13.90 -8.59 33.76
C VAL A 98 13.61 -7.10 33.79
N PHE A 99 12.68 -6.66 32.96
CA PHE A 99 12.25 -5.25 32.94
C PHE A 99 10.75 -5.12 32.69
N VAL A 100 10.16 -4.06 33.26
CA VAL A 100 8.71 -3.84 33.25
C VAL A 100 8.35 -2.70 32.31
N VAL A 101 7.75 -2.97 31.16
CA VAL A 101 7.27 -1.94 30.23
C VAL A 101 5.86 -1.51 30.61
N THR A 102 5.68 -0.27 31.03
CA THR A 102 4.35 0.27 31.34
C THR A 102 3.70 0.88 30.10
N ALA A 103 2.37 0.85 30.02
CA ALA A 103 1.65 1.61 29.00
C ALA A 103 1.85 3.12 29.25
N GLY A 104 1.85 3.90 28.17
CA GLY A 104 1.89 5.36 28.25
C GLY A 104 0.72 5.88 29.08
N SER A 105 1.01 6.70 30.10
CA SER A 105 -0.03 7.28 30.95
C SER A 105 -0.77 8.43 30.22
N GLU A 106 -1.51 8.14 29.14
CA GLU A 106 -2.58 9.01 28.70
C GLU A 106 -3.74 8.80 29.67
N LYS A 107 -3.85 9.65 30.71
CA LYS A 107 -5.08 9.67 31.49
C LYS A 107 -6.21 10.02 30.52
N PRO A 108 -7.31 9.24 30.43
CA PRO A 108 -8.50 9.68 29.72
C PRO A 108 -9.03 10.93 30.44
N GLY A 109 -8.61 12.10 29.97
CA GLY A 109 -8.92 13.37 30.61
C GLY A 109 -10.33 13.80 30.24
N THR A 110 -11.27 13.84 31.17
CA THR A 110 -12.49 14.64 31.03
C THR A 110 -12.22 16.11 31.44
N PRO A 111 -13.00 17.11 31.01
CA PRO A 111 -13.53 17.43 29.69
C PRO A 111 -13.04 18.85 29.28
N ALA A 112 -11.82 18.97 28.80
CA ALA A 112 -11.43 20.13 27.97
C ALA A 112 -11.42 19.73 26.49
N TRP A 113 -12.13 18.64 26.15
CA TRP A 113 -12.41 18.26 24.77
C TRP A 113 -13.06 19.44 24.09
N GLY A 114 -12.33 20.08 23.16
CA GLY A 114 -12.93 21.07 22.29
C GLY A 114 -14.20 20.47 21.70
N ILE A 115 -15.31 21.20 21.81
CA ILE A 115 -16.67 20.73 21.49
C ILE A 115 -16.82 20.20 20.04
N ASN A 116 -15.77 20.34 19.20
CA ASN A 116 -15.69 19.91 17.80
C ASN A 116 -14.47 19.01 17.46
N MET A 117 -14.01 18.12 18.36
CA MET A 117 -12.96 17.16 18.00
C MET A 117 -13.54 15.91 17.28
N PRO A 118 -12.93 15.47 16.16
CA PRO A 118 -13.23 14.19 15.52
C PRO A 118 -13.25 13.01 16.50
N ASN A 119 -14.16 12.06 16.29
CA ASN A 119 -14.40 10.99 17.27
C ASN A 119 -13.17 10.10 17.49
N TRP A 120 -12.43 9.79 16.43
CA TRP A 120 -11.25 8.93 16.49
C TRP A 120 -10.12 9.43 17.40
N LEU A 121 -9.97 10.75 17.54
CA LEU A 121 -8.94 11.37 18.37
C LEU A 121 -9.21 11.22 19.87
N ARG A 122 -10.37 10.69 20.26
CA ARG A 122 -10.77 10.50 21.66
C ARG A 122 -10.27 9.17 22.23
N PHE A 123 -9.91 8.23 21.36
CA PHE A 123 -9.40 6.92 21.76
C PHE A 123 -7.93 7.00 22.16
N ARG A 124 -7.52 6.14 23.10
CA ARG A 124 -6.16 6.06 23.64
C ARG A 124 -5.19 5.57 22.56
N HIS A 125 -4.00 6.14 22.49
CA HIS A 125 -2.93 5.57 21.65
C HIS A 125 -2.47 4.20 22.13
N LEU A 126 -2.20 3.32 21.18
CA LEU A 126 -1.60 2.01 21.43
C LEU A 126 -0.07 2.14 21.57
N ASP A 127 0.49 1.43 22.54
CA ASP A 127 1.91 1.46 22.86
C ASP A 127 2.67 0.27 22.24
N GLY A 128 1.98 -0.84 22.01
CA GLY A 128 2.55 -2.13 21.63
C GLY A 128 3.24 -2.16 20.26
N TYR A 129 2.92 -1.23 19.36
CA TYR A 129 3.65 -1.06 18.09
C TYR A 129 5.13 -0.70 18.29
N PHE A 130 5.47 -0.13 19.45
CA PHE A 130 6.80 0.37 19.76
C PHE A 130 7.55 -0.52 20.77
N THR A 131 7.05 -1.74 20.98
CA THR A 131 7.79 -2.80 21.67
C THR A 131 8.71 -3.51 20.68
N GLY A 132 9.95 -3.76 21.07
CA GLY A 132 10.99 -4.38 20.23
C GLY A 132 11.25 -5.88 20.46
N LEU A 133 12.26 -6.39 19.77
CA LEU A 133 12.68 -7.80 19.70
C LEU A 133 12.94 -8.48 21.05
N LYS A 134 13.33 -7.74 22.09
CA LYS A 134 13.53 -8.34 23.44
C LYS A 134 12.22 -8.80 24.09
N ALA A 135 11.07 -8.44 23.51
CA ALA A 135 9.75 -8.90 23.94
C ALA A 135 9.18 -10.00 23.03
N LEU A 136 10.00 -10.61 22.16
CA LEU A 136 9.56 -11.69 21.29
C LEU A 136 9.20 -12.92 22.14
N VAL A 137 8.00 -13.45 21.92
CA VAL A 137 7.48 -14.67 22.55
C VAL A 137 7.00 -15.64 21.47
N SER A 138 6.76 -16.89 21.85
CA SER A 138 6.12 -17.85 20.94
C SER A 138 4.72 -17.36 20.54
N SER A 139 4.21 -17.80 19.38
CA SER A 139 2.84 -17.46 18.95
C SER A 139 1.76 -17.88 19.97
N ASP A 140 2.00 -18.97 20.69
CA ASP A 140 1.07 -19.53 21.67
C ASP A 140 1.03 -18.71 22.97
N ASP A 141 2.14 -18.03 23.31
CA ASP A 141 2.27 -17.20 24.51
C ASP A 141 1.91 -15.73 24.24
N TYR A 142 1.80 -15.34 22.98
CA TYR A 142 1.52 -13.97 22.56
C TYR A 142 0.16 -13.49 23.05
N LYS A 143 0.13 -12.27 23.60
CA LYS A 143 -1.12 -11.55 23.92
C LYS A 143 -1.08 -10.15 23.32
N PRO A 144 -2.09 -9.75 22.54
CA PRO A 144 -2.15 -8.42 21.95
C PRO A 144 -2.52 -7.36 22.99
N GLU A 145 -2.09 -6.11 22.76
CA GLU A 145 -2.66 -4.96 23.48
C GLU A 145 -4.11 -4.70 23.04
N TYR A 146 -4.38 -4.89 21.75
CA TYR A 146 -5.67 -4.57 21.13
C TYR A 146 -5.84 -5.31 19.79
N PRO A 147 -7.05 -5.75 19.43
CA PRO A 147 -8.23 -5.85 20.30
C PRO A 147 -8.06 -6.86 21.42
N LEU A 148 -8.79 -6.67 22.53
CA LEU A 148 -8.85 -7.63 23.62
C LEU A 148 -10.13 -8.45 23.52
N THR A 149 -10.05 -9.74 23.85
CA THR A 149 -11.23 -10.59 23.95
C THR A 149 -12.06 -10.15 25.17
N PRO A 150 -13.41 -10.20 25.13
CA PRO A 150 -14.23 -9.79 26.27
C PRO A 150 -13.84 -10.54 27.56
N GLY A 151 -13.40 -9.79 28.58
CA GLY A 151 -12.97 -10.32 29.87
C GLY A 151 -11.46 -10.55 30.02
N GLU A 152 -10.67 -10.33 28.96
CA GLU A 152 -9.21 -10.30 29.07
C GLU A 152 -8.73 -8.94 29.60
N GLU A 153 -7.72 -8.99 30.47
CA GLU A 153 -7.03 -7.80 30.96
C GLU A 153 -5.94 -7.38 29.96
N SER A 154 -5.65 -6.08 29.93
CA SER A 154 -4.53 -5.56 29.13
C SER A 154 -3.23 -6.27 29.52
N PRO A 155 -2.37 -6.64 28.55
CA PRO A 155 -1.08 -7.24 28.87
C PRO A 155 -0.14 -6.25 29.57
N PHE A 156 -0.43 -4.95 29.54
CA PHE A 156 0.39 -3.94 30.20
C PHE A 156 0.10 -3.83 31.71
N PRO A 157 1.14 -3.69 32.57
CA PRO A 157 2.55 -3.57 32.19
C PRO A 157 3.19 -4.91 31.79
N LEU A 158 3.96 -4.91 30.71
CA LEU A 158 4.66 -6.10 30.23
C LEU A 158 5.84 -6.40 31.15
N THR A 159 5.84 -7.56 31.80
CA THR A 159 7.04 -8.07 32.49
C THR A 159 7.81 -8.93 31.50
N LEU A 160 8.93 -8.40 31.01
CA LEU A 160 9.73 -9.04 29.98
C LEU A 160 10.99 -9.63 30.60
N SER A 161 11.36 -10.80 30.10
CA SER A 161 12.59 -11.48 30.45
C SER A 161 13.26 -11.89 29.15
N TYR A 162 14.50 -11.45 28.93
CA TYR A 162 15.29 -11.90 27.79
C TYR A 162 16.64 -12.47 28.23
N THR A 163 17.07 -13.54 27.56
CA THR A 163 18.35 -14.24 27.77
C THR A 163 19.35 -13.96 26.63
N GLY A 164 18.94 -13.21 25.63
CA GLY A 164 19.72 -12.83 24.45
C GLY A 164 18.82 -12.32 23.34
N LEU A 165 19.39 -11.69 22.31
CA LEU A 165 18.60 -11.34 21.13
C LEU A 165 18.22 -12.62 20.36
N PRO A 166 16.97 -12.76 19.93
CA PRO A 166 16.57 -13.88 19.09
C PRO A 166 17.36 -13.85 17.77
N THR A 167 17.51 -15.02 17.14
CA THR A 167 18.15 -15.14 15.81
C THR A 167 17.08 -15.32 14.74
N PRO A 168 17.07 -14.52 13.66
CA PRO A 168 16.10 -14.68 12.60
C PRO A 168 16.42 -15.93 11.75
N THR A 169 15.40 -16.48 11.10
CA THR A 169 15.51 -17.64 10.20
C THR A 169 15.05 -17.30 8.79
N PRO A 170 15.56 -17.99 7.75
CA PRO A 170 15.05 -17.84 6.39
C PRO A 170 13.54 -18.05 6.31
N PHE A 171 12.84 -17.14 5.62
CA PHE A 171 11.42 -17.22 5.33
C PHE A 171 11.19 -17.41 3.84
N VAL A 172 10.65 -18.57 3.48
CA VAL A 172 10.44 -19.00 2.09
C VAL A 172 8.96 -19.35 1.91
N PRO A 173 8.13 -18.41 1.41
CA PRO A 173 6.70 -18.63 1.19
C PRO A 173 6.35 -19.34 -0.12
N GLN A 174 7.33 -19.51 -1.02
CA GLN A 174 7.17 -20.25 -2.27
C GLN A 174 6.84 -21.72 -2.02
N PRO A 175 6.16 -22.40 -2.95
CA PRO A 175 6.02 -23.85 -2.92
C PRO A 175 7.38 -24.54 -2.79
N ASP A 176 7.41 -25.69 -2.14
CA ASP A 176 8.57 -26.58 -2.21
C ASP A 176 8.65 -27.17 -3.64
N TYR A 177 9.43 -26.49 -4.48
CA TYR A 177 9.59 -26.83 -5.90
C TYR A 177 10.27 -28.20 -6.12
N GLU A 178 10.95 -28.74 -5.12
CA GLU A 178 11.60 -30.05 -5.17
C GLU A 178 10.67 -31.18 -4.68
N SER A 179 9.53 -30.83 -4.06
CA SER A 179 8.58 -31.80 -3.54
C SER A 179 7.99 -32.70 -4.63
N LEU A 180 7.64 -33.93 -4.25
CA LEU A 180 6.94 -34.87 -5.15
C LEU A 180 5.56 -34.32 -5.56
N GLU A 181 4.89 -33.59 -4.68
CA GLU A 181 3.60 -32.95 -4.97
C GLU A 181 3.74 -31.92 -6.11
N TYR A 182 4.77 -31.07 -6.06
CA TYR A 182 5.00 -30.09 -7.11
C TYR A 182 5.46 -30.73 -8.43
N THR A 183 6.50 -31.56 -8.39
CA THR A 183 7.18 -32.11 -9.59
C THR A 183 6.33 -33.11 -10.40
N THR A 184 5.28 -33.67 -9.79
CA THR A 184 4.30 -34.53 -10.47
C THR A 184 3.23 -33.72 -11.22
N GLN A 185 2.88 -32.53 -10.72
CA GLN A 185 1.85 -31.68 -11.31
C GLN A 185 2.41 -30.62 -12.27
N TYR A 186 3.55 -30.03 -11.93
CA TYR A 186 4.11 -28.86 -12.60
C TYR A 186 5.49 -29.14 -13.20
N HIS A 187 5.92 -28.22 -14.08
CA HIS A 187 7.29 -28.18 -14.57
C HIS A 187 8.28 -27.80 -13.47
N GLU A 188 9.43 -28.47 -13.46
CA GLU A 188 10.55 -28.18 -12.56
C GLU A 188 10.97 -26.71 -12.66
N VAL A 189 11.39 -26.15 -11.52
CA VAL A 189 11.82 -24.75 -11.41
C VAL A 189 13.33 -24.70 -11.41
N GLU A 190 13.89 -24.08 -12.43
CA GLU A 190 15.33 -23.86 -12.53
C GLU A 190 15.72 -22.69 -11.61
N PRO A 191 16.71 -22.87 -10.71
CA PRO A 191 17.17 -21.80 -9.84
C PRO A 191 17.68 -20.59 -10.63
N CYS A 192 17.29 -19.39 -10.18
CA CYS A 192 17.74 -18.13 -10.74
C CYS A 192 18.94 -17.57 -9.96
N TYR A 193 19.77 -16.77 -10.63
CA TYR A 193 21.02 -16.23 -10.10
C TYR A 193 21.18 -14.76 -10.48
N LEU A 194 21.82 -13.98 -9.62
CA LEU A 194 22.04 -12.55 -9.86
C LEU A 194 23.13 -12.30 -10.92
N ASP A 195 24.07 -13.24 -11.08
CA ASP A 195 25.16 -13.17 -12.06
C ASP A 195 24.97 -14.15 -13.24
N GLU A 196 25.70 -13.95 -14.33
CA GLU A 196 25.66 -14.82 -15.52
C GLU A 196 26.36 -16.17 -15.25
N GLU A 197 27.41 -16.16 -14.42
CA GLU A 197 28.19 -17.34 -14.06
C GLU A 197 27.46 -18.29 -13.10
N LYS A 198 26.26 -17.93 -12.64
CA LYS A 198 25.42 -18.70 -11.71
C LYS A 198 26.13 -18.98 -10.37
N LYS A 199 26.85 -18.01 -9.83
CA LYS A 199 27.56 -18.12 -8.55
C LYS A 199 26.90 -17.35 -7.42
N VAL A 200 26.17 -16.28 -7.73
CA VAL A 200 25.49 -15.45 -6.76
C VAL A 200 24.03 -15.85 -6.70
N PRO A 201 23.60 -16.62 -5.68
CA PRO A 201 22.22 -17.03 -5.54
C PRO A 201 21.33 -15.83 -5.19
N VAL A 202 20.04 -15.96 -5.49
CA VAL A 202 19.04 -15.00 -5.01
C VAL A 202 18.89 -15.19 -3.49
N PRO A 203 19.08 -14.13 -2.68
CA PRO A 203 19.12 -14.29 -1.23
C PRO A 203 17.75 -14.67 -0.65
N ASP A 204 17.78 -15.32 0.52
CA ASP A 204 16.58 -15.56 1.33
C ASP A 204 16.19 -14.29 2.10
N LEU A 205 14.88 -14.05 2.23
CA LEU A 205 14.32 -13.12 3.21
C LEU A 205 14.41 -13.76 4.61
N TYR A 206 14.58 -12.97 5.66
CA TYR A 206 14.65 -13.48 7.04
C TYR A 206 13.53 -12.92 7.92
N ALA A 207 13.04 -13.76 8.83
CA ALA A 207 11.98 -13.42 9.78
C ALA A 207 12.28 -14.01 11.16
N TYR A 208 11.69 -13.43 12.19
CA TYR A 208 11.73 -13.97 13.55
C TYR A 208 10.52 -14.88 13.78
N ASN A 209 10.76 -16.06 14.35
CA ASN A 209 9.69 -16.97 14.76
C ASN A 209 9.08 -16.50 16.07
N GLY A 210 7.78 -16.23 16.08
CA GLY A 210 7.09 -15.65 17.21
C GLY A 210 6.72 -14.19 17.00
N LEU A 211 6.16 -13.60 18.04
CA LEU A 211 5.49 -12.31 18.00
C LEU A 211 5.92 -11.44 19.17
N VAL A 212 5.98 -10.13 18.95
CA VAL A 212 6.33 -9.18 19.98
C VAL A 212 5.16 -9.04 20.95
N GLN A 213 5.38 -9.32 22.23
CA GLN A 213 4.34 -9.26 23.26
C GLN A 213 3.71 -7.87 23.33
N GLY A 214 2.38 -7.82 23.37
CA GLY A 214 1.61 -6.58 23.39
C GLY A 214 1.52 -5.86 22.05
N GLN A 215 2.19 -6.32 20.98
CA GLN A 215 1.94 -5.78 19.64
C GLN A 215 0.43 -5.88 19.32
N PRO A 216 -0.21 -4.86 18.73
CA PRO A 216 -1.61 -4.98 18.37
C PRO A 216 -1.85 -5.96 17.21
N GLU A 217 -3.08 -6.44 17.09
CA GLU A 217 -3.57 -7.19 15.93
C GLU A 217 -4.22 -6.28 14.88
N PRO A 218 -4.30 -6.71 13.61
CA PRO A 218 -5.06 -5.96 12.62
C PRO A 218 -6.55 -5.96 13.02
N VAL A 219 -7.15 -4.78 12.91
CA VAL A 219 -8.52 -4.56 13.36
C VAL A 219 -9.49 -4.69 12.19
N ILE A 220 -9.04 -4.25 11.01
CA ILE A 220 -9.71 -4.44 9.74
C ILE A 220 -8.89 -5.45 8.93
N GLY A 221 -9.57 -6.43 8.33
CA GLY A 221 -8.93 -7.50 7.58
C GLY A 221 -8.20 -8.53 8.46
N SER A 222 -7.58 -9.52 7.83
CA SER A 222 -6.99 -10.66 8.53
C SER A 222 -5.91 -11.36 7.70
N HIS A 223 -4.81 -11.72 8.36
CA HIS A 223 -3.77 -12.58 7.79
C HIS A 223 -4.31 -13.96 7.47
N ASN A 224 -4.93 -14.62 8.45
CA ASN A 224 -5.46 -15.97 8.34
C ASN A 224 -6.49 -16.11 7.20
N VAL A 225 -7.44 -15.16 7.08
CA VAL A 225 -8.43 -15.19 5.99
C VAL A 225 -7.77 -15.22 4.61
N LEU A 226 -6.67 -14.50 4.44
CA LEU A 226 -5.93 -14.46 3.18
C LEU A 226 -4.92 -15.61 3.04
N GLY A 227 -4.60 -16.34 4.10
CA GLY A 227 -3.53 -17.34 4.11
C GLY A 227 -2.13 -16.73 4.17
N LEU A 228 -2.00 -15.53 4.75
CA LEU A 228 -0.72 -14.93 5.12
C LEU A 228 -0.30 -15.48 6.49
N ARG A 229 0.99 -15.72 6.70
CA ARG A 229 1.51 -16.07 8.02
C ARG A 229 1.35 -14.91 9.01
N ASP A 230 0.90 -15.25 10.21
CA ASP A 230 0.68 -14.34 11.34
C ASP A 230 1.43 -14.72 12.60
N ASP A 231 2.29 -15.75 12.54
CA ASP A 231 3.10 -16.30 13.62
C ASP A 231 4.56 -15.84 13.59
N ILE A 232 4.89 -14.88 12.70
CA ILE A 232 6.24 -14.33 12.50
C ILE A 232 6.22 -12.81 12.44
N CYS A 233 7.37 -12.20 12.69
CA CYS A 233 7.59 -10.78 12.49
C CYS A 233 8.90 -10.49 11.75
N PHE A 234 8.99 -9.31 11.15
CA PHE A 234 10.11 -8.83 10.36
C PHE A 234 10.69 -7.56 11.01
N ASP A 235 11.98 -7.57 11.29
CA ASP A 235 12.73 -6.34 11.55
C ASP A 235 13.37 -5.82 10.25
N ARG A 236 13.93 -4.61 10.30
CA ARG A 236 14.52 -3.96 9.12
C ARG A 236 15.70 -4.73 8.52
N PHE A 237 16.49 -5.45 9.32
CA PHE A 237 17.64 -6.23 8.82
C PHE A 237 17.21 -7.55 8.21
N GLY A 238 16.28 -8.28 8.85
CA GLY A 238 15.70 -9.47 8.27
C GLY A 238 14.96 -9.16 6.96
N ARG A 239 14.27 -8.01 6.91
CA ARG A 239 13.51 -7.55 5.74
C ARG A 239 14.36 -7.04 4.59
N TYR A 240 15.35 -6.18 4.86
CA TYR A 240 16.11 -5.47 3.83
C TYR A 240 17.61 -5.72 3.82
N GLY A 241 18.16 -6.34 4.87
CA GLY A 241 19.55 -6.77 4.90
C GLY A 241 19.95 -7.67 3.73
N PRO A 242 19.12 -8.64 3.29
CA PRO A 242 19.38 -9.44 2.10
C PRO A 242 19.59 -8.60 0.83
N TYR A 243 19.03 -7.40 0.77
CA TYR A 243 18.95 -6.57 -0.44
C TYR A 243 19.89 -5.34 -0.44
N GLY A 244 20.72 -5.16 0.60
CA GLY A 244 21.73 -4.10 0.64
C GLY A 244 21.77 -3.26 1.90
N LEU A 245 20.78 -3.37 2.80
CA LEU A 245 20.74 -2.60 4.04
C LEU A 245 21.83 -3.05 5.01
N GLY A 246 22.46 -2.12 5.74
CA GLY A 246 23.35 -2.43 6.87
C GLY A 246 24.84 -2.59 6.54
N TYR A 247 25.26 -2.32 5.30
CA TYR A 247 26.66 -2.30 4.88
C TYR A 247 26.93 -1.24 3.79
N SER A 248 28.20 -0.88 3.65
CA SER A 248 28.64 0.28 2.84
C SER A 248 28.51 0.04 1.33
N PHE A 249 28.48 1.11 0.54
CA PHE A 249 28.55 1.03 -0.93
C PHE A 249 29.81 0.32 -1.44
N ASP A 250 30.95 0.45 -0.73
CA ASP A 250 32.21 -0.22 -1.08
C ASP A 250 32.12 -1.74 -0.90
N GLU A 251 31.30 -2.20 0.05
CA GLU A 251 30.93 -3.61 0.23
C GLU A 251 29.75 -4.02 -0.67
N GLY A 252 29.23 -3.08 -1.48
CA GLY A 252 28.14 -3.28 -2.43
C GLY A 252 26.72 -3.18 -1.85
N GLY A 253 26.59 -2.62 -0.64
CA GLY A 253 25.32 -2.31 0.01
C GLY A 253 24.79 -0.93 -0.36
N SER A 254 23.93 -0.37 0.49
CA SER A 254 23.27 0.92 0.27
C SER A 254 23.57 1.99 1.33
N GLU A 255 24.51 1.72 2.25
CA GLU A 255 24.96 2.61 3.35
C GLU A 255 23.88 2.99 4.40
N VAL A 256 22.59 2.85 4.08
CA VAL A 256 21.49 3.06 5.02
C VAL A 256 21.38 1.95 6.05
N GLY A 257 20.91 2.31 7.24
CA GLY A 257 20.78 1.41 8.39
C GLY A 257 22.07 1.29 9.21
N LEU A 258 23.18 1.89 8.77
CA LEU A 258 24.42 1.98 9.54
C LEU A 258 24.32 2.93 10.74
N ASP A 259 23.38 3.87 10.69
CA ASP A 259 23.05 4.88 11.69
C ASP A 259 21.90 4.46 12.62
N THR A 260 21.62 3.16 12.68
CA THR A 260 20.55 2.59 13.49
C THR A 260 21.07 1.45 14.34
N GLU A 261 20.37 1.11 15.42
CA GLU A 261 20.68 -0.05 16.24
C GLU A 261 20.66 -1.32 15.36
N ARG A 262 21.66 -2.22 15.52
CA ARG A 262 21.96 -3.32 14.59
C ARG A 262 22.55 -4.59 15.23
N GLU A 263 22.55 -4.72 16.55
CA GLU A 263 23.08 -5.88 17.27
C GLU A 263 22.45 -7.20 16.78
N GLY A 264 23.27 -8.19 16.44
CA GLY A 264 22.79 -9.48 15.93
C GLY A 264 22.31 -9.49 14.47
N SER A 265 22.35 -8.35 13.75
CA SER A 265 21.98 -8.30 12.33
C SER A 265 22.90 -9.12 11.41
N GLU A 266 24.14 -9.39 11.84
CA GLU A 266 25.13 -10.16 11.07
C GLU A 266 24.66 -11.58 10.71
N ALA A 267 23.72 -12.15 11.48
CA ALA A 267 23.12 -13.46 11.19
C ALA A 267 22.44 -13.50 9.80
N VAL A 268 21.96 -12.37 9.29
CA VAL A 268 21.32 -12.27 7.97
C VAL A 268 22.31 -12.54 6.83
N TRP A 269 23.59 -12.21 7.02
CA TRP A 269 24.63 -12.35 5.99
C TRP A 269 25.56 -13.55 6.23
N GLU A 270 25.41 -14.29 7.33
CA GLU A 270 26.32 -15.38 7.70
C GLU A 270 26.43 -16.47 6.61
N LYS A 271 25.30 -16.83 5.98
CA LYS A 271 25.24 -17.89 4.98
C LYS A 271 25.51 -17.39 3.56
N THR A 272 24.82 -16.33 3.12
CA THR A 272 24.87 -15.83 1.74
C THR A 272 26.01 -14.83 1.53
N GLY A 273 26.55 -14.25 2.59
CA GLY A 273 27.46 -13.11 2.54
C GLY A 273 26.75 -11.80 2.21
N LYS A 274 27.53 -10.71 2.18
CA LYS A 274 27.10 -9.42 1.65
C LYS A 274 27.18 -9.47 0.12
N ILE A 275 26.05 -9.22 -0.55
CA ILE A 275 25.95 -9.24 -2.01
C ILE A 275 26.31 -7.86 -2.54
N ASN A 276 27.12 -7.81 -3.60
CA ASN A 276 27.40 -6.55 -4.28
C ASN A 276 26.35 -6.24 -5.33
N TYR A 277 25.53 -5.21 -5.08
CA TYR A 277 24.45 -4.80 -5.97
C TYR A 277 24.85 -3.74 -7.01
N ASN A 278 26.05 -3.17 -6.91
CA ASN A 278 26.47 -2.00 -7.71
C ASN A 278 26.52 -2.26 -9.23
N THR A 279 26.56 -3.54 -9.65
CA THR A 279 26.70 -3.93 -11.06
C THR A 279 25.52 -4.74 -11.57
N ILE A 280 24.43 -4.83 -10.81
CA ILE A 280 23.27 -5.66 -11.18
C ILE A 280 22.36 -4.88 -12.14
N ASP A 281 22.04 -5.51 -13.28
CA ASP A 281 20.92 -5.10 -14.13
C ASP A 281 19.74 -6.04 -13.86
N TRP A 282 18.72 -5.55 -13.16
CA TRP A 282 17.57 -6.37 -12.80
C TRP A 282 16.73 -6.81 -13.99
N GLY A 283 16.77 -6.08 -15.11
CA GLY A 283 16.07 -6.48 -16.34
C GLY A 283 16.72 -7.67 -17.01
N ASP A 284 18.05 -7.69 -17.09
CA ASP A 284 18.79 -8.86 -17.55
C ASP A 284 18.55 -10.07 -16.64
N VAL A 285 18.68 -9.89 -15.32
CA VAL A 285 18.50 -10.98 -14.34
C VAL A 285 17.10 -11.61 -14.44
N GLN A 286 16.03 -10.80 -14.52
CA GLN A 286 14.67 -11.31 -14.74
C GLN A 286 14.53 -12.05 -16.08
N THR A 287 15.16 -11.54 -17.14
CA THR A 287 15.10 -12.14 -18.47
C THR A 287 15.77 -13.51 -18.50
N ARG A 288 16.98 -13.64 -17.94
CA ARG A 288 17.69 -14.92 -17.82
C ARG A 288 16.90 -15.92 -16.98
N CYS A 289 16.33 -15.48 -15.85
CA CYS A 289 15.51 -16.31 -14.98
C CYS A 289 14.27 -16.85 -15.72
N TYR A 290 13.57 -16.00 -16.47
CA TYR A 290 12.41 -16.41 -17.27
C TYR A 290 12.80 -17.38 -18.38
N GLU A 291 13.85 -17.10 -19.16
CA GLU A 291 14.24 -17.97 -20.28
C GLU A 291 14.66 -19.37 -19.80
N ALA A 292 15.31 -19.48 -18.63
CA ALA A 292 15.59 -20.78 -18.00
C ALA A 292 14.31 -21.55 -17.63
N ASN A 293 13.26 -20.82 -17.26
CA ASN A 293 12.00 -21.36 -16.73
C ASN A 293 10.84 -21.35 -17.74
N LYS A 294 11.09 -20.96 -19.00
CA LYS A 294 10.07 -20.64 -20.00
C LYS A 294 9.01 -21.72 -20.22
N LYS A 295 9.41 -22.99 -20.12
CA LYS A 295 8.53 -24.16 -20.31
C LYS A 295 7.41 -24.25 -19.26
N ARG A 296 7.54 -23.54 -18.13
CA ARG A 296 6.54 -23.50 -17.05
C ARG A 296 5.32 -22.67 -17.43
N PHE A 297 5.43 -21.78 -18.42
CA PHE A 297 4.42 -20.77 -18.68
C PHE A 297 3.63 -21.04 -19.95
N ASP A 298 2.39 -20.56 -19.98
CA ASP A 298 1.54 -20.60 -21.17
C ASP A 298 2.18 -19.83 -22.34
N ASP A 299 2.02 -20.34 -23.57
CA ASP A 299 2.48 -19.65 -24.76
C ASP A 299 1.51 -18.51 -25.12
N ALA A 300 2.03 -17.28 -25.24
CA ALA A 300 1.22 -16.09 -25.57
C ALA A 300 0.41 -16.24 -26.88
N ASN A 301 0.89 -17.06 -27.83
CA ASN A 301 0.21 -17.35 -29.09
C ASN A 301 -0.97 -18.33 -28.95
N GLU A 302 -0.97 -19.18 -27.93
CA GLU A 302 -2.08 -20.11 -27.63
C GLU A 302 -3.23 -19.38 -26.92
N GLN A 303 -2.91 -18.36 -26.11
CA GLN A 303 -3.91 -17.52 -25.43
C GLN A 303 -4.71 -16.62 -26.39
N ALA A 304 -4.15 -16.24 -27.55
CA ALA A 304 -4.81 -15.41 -28.55
C ALA A 304 -5.84 -16.17 -29.42
N ASN A 305 -5.81 -17.51 -29.41
CA ASN A 305 -6.76 -18.36 -30.12
C ASN A 305 -7.29 -19.46 -29.18
N PRO A 306 -8.28 -19.16 -28.31
CA PRO A 306 -8.99 -20.21 -27.62
C PRO A 306 -9.72 -21.05 -28.68
N SER A 307 -9.16 -22.21 -29.02
CA SER A 307 -9.86 -23.15 -29.89
C SER A 307 -11.19 -23.52 -29.22
N PRO A 308 -12.33 -23.47 -29.94
CA PRO A 308 -13.58 -23.98 -29.41
C PRO A 308 -13.38 -25.47 -29.16
N THR A 309 -13.53 -25.90 -27.91
CA THR A 309 -13.46 -27.29 -27.50
C THR A 309 -14.40 -28.14 -28.35
N VAL A 310 -13.82 -28.99 -29.21
CA VAL A 310 -14.48 -30.19 -29.74
C VAL A 310 -13.75 -31.39 -29.13
N PRO A 311 -14.40 -32.22 -28.29
CA PRO A 311 -13.79 -33.44 -27.81
C PRO A 311 -13.87 -34.47 -28.93
N ASN A 312 -12.82 -34.59 -29.74
CA ASN A 312 -12.65 -35.75 -30.61
C ASN A 312 -11.24 -36.32 -30.41
N MET A 313 -11.10 -37.10 -29.34
CA MET A 313 -9.98 -38.01 -29.17
C MET A 313 -10.06 -39.09 -30.26
N ASP A 314 -9.07 -39.11 -31.15
CA ASP A 314 -8.77 -40.25 -32.01
C ASP A 314 -8.29 -41.44 -31.13
N PRO A 315 -8.98 -42.59 -31.09
CA PRO A 315 -8.68 -43.68 -30.16
C PRO A 315 -7.38 -44.46 -30.45
N ARG A 316 -6.52 -44.00 -31.37
CA ARG A 316 -5.41 -44.81 -31.90
C ARG A 316 -4.00 -44.37 -31.48
N ARG A 317 -3.84 -43.47 -30.50
CA ARG A 317 -2.54 -43.04 -29.95
C ARG A 317 -2.32 -43.34 -28.46
N SER A 318 -2.93 -44.39 -27.93
CA SER A 318 -2.81 -44.76 -26.51
C SER A 318 -1.76 -45.85 -26.28
N PHE A 319 -0.45 -45.54 -26.28
CA PHE A 319 0.59 -46.36 -25.61
C PHE A 319 1.87 -45.57 -25.24
N GLN A 320 1.73 -44.32 -24.79
CA GLN A 320 2.79 -43.61 -24.05
C GLN A 320 2.11 -42.62 -23.10
N HIS A 321 1.97 -43.00 -21.82
CA HIS A 321 1.53 -42.10 -20.76
C HIS A 321 2.66 -41.09 -20.47
N HIS A 322 2.79 -40.05 -21.31
CA HIS A 322 3.43 -38.82 -20.86
C HIS A 322 2.36 -38.01 -20.13
N VAL A 323 2.46 -37.94 -18.81
CA VAL A 323 1.65 -36.99 -18.02
C VAL A 323 2.15 -35.60 -18.42
N GLU A 324 1.33 -34.86 -19.16
CA GLU A 324 1.63 -33.49 -19.53
C GLU A 324 1.55 -32.62 -18.27
N ARG A 325 2.68 -32.03 -17.89
CA ARG A 325 2.78 -31.16 -16.71
C ARG A 325 2.00 -29.87 -16.96
N LYS A 326 1.37 -29.34 -15.92
CA LYS A 326 0.56 -28.12 -15.99
C LYS A 326 1.46 -26.90 -16.18
N ARG A 327 1.10 -26.04 -17.13
CA ARG A 327 1.64 -24.68 -17.30
C ARG A 327 0.86 -23.69 -16.45
N ILE A 328 1.51 -22.59 -16.09
CA ILE A 328 0.93 -21.54 -15.24
C ILE A 328 0.95 -20.17 -15.93
N PRO A 329 0.00 -19.29 -15.59
CA PRO A 329 0.00 -17.92 -16.09
C PRO A 329 1.17 -17.09 -15.53
N ARG A 330 1.54 -16.02 -16.26
CA ARG A 330 2.49 -15.01 -15.78
C ARG A 330 1.78 -13.72 -15.37
N THR A 331 2.32 -13.06 -14.36
CA THR A 331 1.80 -11.78 -13.85
C THR A 331 2.85 -10.68 -13.97
N ALA A 332 2.47 -9.49 -14.42
CA ALA A 332 3.32 -8.31 -14.37
C ALA A 332 3.02 -7.50 -13.10
N ILE A 333 4.06 -7.02 -12.41
CA ILE A 333 3.95 -5.99 -11.38
C ILE A 333 4.43 -4.69 -12.00
N VAL A 334 3.50 -3.78 -12.29
CA VAL A 334 3.76 -2.53 -12.99
C VAL A 334 3.78 -1.38 -11.97
N VAL A 335 4.99 -0.96 -11.62
CA VAL A 335 5.23 0.17 -10.72
C VAL A 335 5.06 1.47 -11.51
N ARG A 336 4.08 2.28 -11.12
CA ARG A 336 3.85 3.59 -11.75
C ARG A 336 4.86 4.60 -11.26
N ALA A 337 5.82 4.93 -12.11
CA ALA A 337 6.85 5.92 -11.83
C ALA A 337 6.62 7.22 -12.60
N TYR A 338 7.32 8.28 -12.23
CA TYR A 338 7.29 9.56 -12.92
C TYR A 338 8.65 10.26 -12.88
N THR A 339 8.93 11.06 -13.91
CA THR A 339 10.14 11.87 -13.96
C THR A 339 10.21 12.86 -12.80
N GLY A 340 11.36 12.94 -12.14
CA GLY A 340 11.62 13.77 -10.97
C GLY A 340 11.24 13.14 -9.62
N PHE A 341 10.94 11.83 -9.58
CA PHE A 341 10.80 11.12 -8.31
C PHE A 341 12.16 11.07 -7.57
N PRO A 342 12.22 11.45 -6.28
CA PRO A 342 13.45 11.38 -5.50
C PRO A 342 13.71 9.93 -5.05
N TRP A 343 14.56 9.21 -5.78
CA TRP A 343 14.96 7.86 -5.42
C TRP A 343 15.86 7.86 -4.17
N SER A 344 15.28 7.46 -3.04
CA SER A 344 16.04 7.16 -1.82
C SER A 344 16.62 5.73 -1.89
N GLU A 345 17.70 5.48 -1.14
CA GLU A 345 18.26 4.13 -1.01
C GLU A 345 17.23 3.14 -0.41
N HIS A 346 16.34 3.60 0.47
CA HIS A 346 15.23 2.79 0.97
C HIS A 346 14.24 2.41 -0.13
N ALA A 347 13.93 3.32 -1.05
CA ALA A 347 13.09 3.01 -2.20
C ALA A 347 13.75 1.97 -3.11
N ILE A 348 15.06 2.09 -3.34
CA ILE A 348 15.85 1.11 -4.09
C ILE A 348 15.78 -0.28 -3.44
N LEU A 349 16.06 -0.38 -2.13
CA LEU A 349 15.96 -1.63 -1.36
C LEU A 349 14.58 -2.29 -1.48
N ASN A 350 13.51 -1.49 -1.41
CA ASN A 350 12.14 -1.96 -1.55
C ASN A 350 11.88 -2.64 -2.90
N PHE A 351 12.43 -2.10 -4.00
CA PHE A 351 12.23 -2.70 -5.33
C PHE A 351 13.20 -3.85 -5.62
N ARG A 352 14.44 -3.82 -5.09
CA ARG A 352 15.33 -5.00 -5.09
C ARG A 352 14.64 -6.19 -4.42
N ALA A 353 14.01 -5.95 -3.27
CA ALA A 353 13.23 -6.94 -2.54
C ALA A 353 12.07 -7.48 -3.39
N MET A 354 11.24 -6.59 -3.95
CA MET A 354 10.11 -6.98 -4.79
C MET A 354 10.54 -7.86 -5.97
N ILE A 355 11.59 -7.47 -6.70
CA ILE A 355 12.10 -8.23 -7.86
C ILE A 355 12.63 -9.59 -7.41
N SER A 356 13.46 -9.63 -6.36
CA SER A 356 14.03 -10.87 -5.85
C SER A 356 12.95 -11.85 -5.39
N GLU A 357 12.01 -11.39 -4.57
CA GLU A 357 10.97 -12.21 -3.96
C GLU A 357 9.96 -12.72 -4.98
N THR A 358 9.54 -11.87 -5.93
CA THR A 358 8.44 -12.19 -6.84
C THR A 358 8.93 -12.75 -8.16
N ALA A 359 9.97 -12.20 -8.80
CA ALA A 359 10.38 -12.62 -10.13
C ALA A 359 11.43 -13.73 -10.07
N LEU A 360 12.43 -13.61 -9.18
CA LEU A 360 13.57 -14.53 -9.20
C LEU A 360 13.33 -15.78 -8.34
N ARG A 361 12.88 -15.61 -7.10
CA ARG A 361 12.59 -16.73 -6.18
C ARG A 361 11.43 -17.61 -6.64
N SER A 362 10.53 -17.08 -7.47
CA SER A 362 9.44 -17.86 -8.06
C SER A 362 9.80 -18.54 -9.39
N GLY A 363 11.01 -18.34 -9.91
CA GLY A 363 11.40 -18.82 -11.24
C GLY A 363 10.66 -18.13 -12.40
N GLY A 364 10.30 -16.86 -12.26
CA GLY A 364 9.73 -16.03 -13.33
C GLY A 364 8.19 -15.97 -13.39
N GLU A 365 7.48 -16.42 -12.35
CA GLU A 365 6.01 -16.34 -12.24
C GLU A 365 5.52 -14.89 -12.33
N TYR A 366 6.31 -13.98 -11.74
CA TYR A 366 6.12 -12.55 -11.84
C TYR A 366 7.24 -11.90 -12.66
N ALA A 367 6.96 -10.70 -13.16
CA ALA A 367 7.97 -9.79 -13.68
C ALA A 367 7.65 -8.37 -13.24
N VAL A 368 8.63 -7.66 -12.67
CA VAL A 368 8.47 -6.26 -12.28
C VAL A 368 8.84 -5.35 -13.45
N HIS A 369 8.06 -4.29 -13.65
CA HIS A 369 8.27 -3.26 -14.67
C HIS A 369 8.05 -1.87 -14.09
N PHE A 370 8.84 -0.89 -14.51
CA PHE A 370 8.63 0.52 -14.19
C PHE A 370 7.94 1.22 -15.36
N LEU A 371 6.68 1.61 -15.18
CA LEU A 371 5.96 2.40 -16.17
C LEU A 371 6.18 3.89 -15.89
N LEU A 372 7.20 4.46 -16.53
CA LEU A 372 7.74 5.78 -16.21
C LEU A 372 7.03 6.88 -17.02
N HIS A 373 6.23 7.69 -16.33
CA HIS A 373 5.57 8.86 -16.90
C HIS A 373 6.56 10.01 -17.10
N VAL A 374 6.78 10.37 -18.36
CA VAL A 374 7.53 11.55 -18.79
C VAL A 374 6.59 12.73 -18.88
N ARG A 375 6.68 13.62 -17.88
CA ARG A 375 5.74 14.75 -17.71
C ARG A 375 5.93 15.88 -18.73
N ASP A 376 7.10 15.97 -19.35
CA ASP A 376 7.34 16.94 -20.43
C ASP A 376 6.93 16.34 -21.78
N ASP A 377 5.75 16.70 -22.25
CA ASP A 377 5.16 16.24 -23.52
C ASP A 377 5.97 16.64 -24.77
N ARG A 378 7.03 17.45 -24.63
CA ARG A 378 7.92 17.84 -25.74
C ARG A 378 9.06 16.86 -25.96
N GLU A 379 9.31 15.95 -25.02
CA GLU A 379 10.37 14.95 -25.13
C GLU A 379 9.99 13.88 -26.15
N ALA A 380 10.84 13.66 -27.16
CA ALA A 380 10.59 12.72 -28.25
C ALA A 380 10.91 11.26 -27.89
N ILE A 381 10.43 10.80 -26.73
CA ILE A 381 10.82 9.51 -26.09
C ILE A 381 10.51 8.26 -26.93
N TRP A 382 9.59 8.34 -27.90
CA TRP A 382 9.25 7.23 -28.80
C TRP A 382 9.93 7.32 -30.17
N ALA A 383 10.53 8.46 -30.52
CA ALA A 383 11.12 8.72 -31.83
C ALA A 383 12.65 8.86 -31.79
N ASP A 384 13.22 9.22 -30.63
CA ASP A 384 14.65 9.40 -30.44
C ASP A 384 15.17 8.55 -29.26
N PRO A 385 15.88 7.44 -29.54
CA PRO A 385 16.48 6.59 -28.51
C PRO A 385 17.47 7.32 -27.60
N ILE A 386 18.17 8.35 -28.09
CA ILE A 386 19.12 9.12 -27.28
C ILE A 386 18.37 9.92 -26.22
N THR A 387 17.26 10.56 -26.61
CA THR A 387 16.37 11.24 -25.66
C THR A 387 15.78 10.26 -24.65
N ALA A 388 15.32 9.08 -25.08
CA ALA A 388 14.79 8.07 -24.18
C ALA A 388 15.83 7.62 -23.13
N GLN A 389 17.07 7.33 -23.55
CA GLN A 389 18.14 6.94 -22.64
C GLN A 389 18.47 8.06 -21.63
N ARG A 390 18.58 9.31 -22.10
CA ARG A 390 18.81 10.46 -21.21
C ARG A 390 17.71 10.58 -20.15
N VAL A 391 16.45 10.37 -20.52
CA VAL A 391 15.34 10.41 -19.56
C VAL A 391 15.49 9.31 -18.50
N LEU A 392 15.95 8.12 -18.87
CA LEU A 392 16.25 7.04 -17.91
C LEU A 392 17.40 7.42 -16.97
N ASP A 393 18.52 7.88 -17.54
CA ASP A 393 19.71 8.31 -16.79
C ASP A 393 19.38 9.40 -15.74
N ASP A 394 18.51 10.34 -16.12
CA ASP A 394 18.13 11.47 -15.27
C ASP A 394 17.10 11.11 -14.18
N ASN A 395 16.33 10.01 -14.33
CA ASN A 395 15.11 9.78 -13.53
C ASN A 395 14.95 8.40 -12.92
N LEU A 396 15.84 7.45 -13.22
CA LEU A 396 15.73 6.08 -12.73
C LEU A 396 17.12 5.54 -12.33
N PRO A 397 17.26 4.83 -11.19
CA PRO A 397 18.50 4.15 -10.85
C PRO A 397 18.96 3.21 -11.97
N GLN A 398 20.27 3.20 -12.22
CA GLN A 398 20.86 2.47 -13.33
C GLN A 398 20.47 0.99 -13.35
N GLU A 399 20.39 0.36 -12.18
CA GLU A 399 20.03 -1.06 -12.02
C GLU A 399 18.60 -1.40 -12.51
N PHE A 400 17.74 -0.41 -12.71
CA PHE A 400 16.35 -0.59 -13.14
C PHE A 400 16.07 -0.14 -14.58
N HIS A 401 17.05 0.37 -15.32
CA HIS A 401 16.85 0.93 -16.67
C HIS A 401 16.18 -0.06 -17.62
N SER A 402 16.66 -1.31 -17.64
CA SER A 402 16.14 -2.38 -18.51
C SER A 402 14.73 -2.86 -18.14
N LEU A 403 14.19 -2.43 -17.00
CA LEU A 403 12.82 -2.70 -16.56
C LEU A 403 11.83 -1.58 -16.91
N ALA A 404 12.32 -0.47 -17.46
CA ALA A 404 11.52 0.72 -17.66
C ALA A 404 10.81 0.72 -19.02
N THR A 405 9.53 1.11 -19.00
CA THR A 405 8.77 1.49 -20.20
C THR A 405 8.36 2.94 -20.05
N LEU A 406 8.86 3.81 -20.93
CA LEU A 406 8.53 5.23 -20.95
C LEU A 406 7.16 5.47 -21.59
N TRP A 407 6.42 6.44 -21.08
CA TRP A 407 5.19 6.94 -21.71
C TRP A 407 4.96 8.43 -21.40
N SER A 408 4.09 9.08 -22.17
CA SER A 408 3.66 10.47 -21.91
C SER A 408 2.18 10.70 -22.24
N GLU A 409 1.60 11.80 -21.77
CA GLU A 409 0.23 12.18 -22.09
C GLU A 409 0.06 12.45 -23.59
N ALA A 410 1.07 13.05 -24.24
CA ALA A 410 1.09 13.21 -25.71
C ALA A 410 0.96 11.87 -26.44
N GLN A 411 1.62 10.82 -25.96
CA GLN A 411 1.47 9.47 -26.52
C GLN A 411 0.07 8.92 -26.28
N MET A 412 -0.51 9.11 -25.09
CA MET A 412 -1.86 8.63 -24.77
C MET A 412 -2.94 9.34 -25.60
N ARG A 413 -2.72 10.60 -26.02
CA ARG A 413 -3.61 11.30 -26.96
C ARG A 413 -3.61 10.67 -28.37
N LEU A 414 -2.53 9.99 -28.76
CA LEU A 414 -2.47 9.24 -30.02
C LEU A 414 -3.16 7.88 -29.88
N VAL A 415 -2.94 7.19 -28.76
CA VAL A 415 -3.54 5.88 -28.48
C VAL A 415 -5.05 6.00 -28.23
N TYR A 416 -5.50 7.07 -27.57
CA TYR A 416 -6.90 7.34 -27.24
C TYR A 416 -7.32 8.70 -27.81
N PRO A 417 -7.62 8.78 -29.12
CA PRO A 417 -7.77 10.03 -29.85
C PRO A 417 -9.00 10.83 -29.43
N VAL A 418 -8.89 12.14 -29.62
CA VAL A 418 -9.83 13.14 -29.12
C VAL A 418 -11.20 13.01 -29.79
N LYS A 419 -12.19 12.56 -29.01
CA LYS A 419 -13.64 12.81 -29.16
C LYS A 419 -14.45 12.37 -27.93
N PHE A 420 -13.85 12.43 -26.74
CA PHE A 420 -14.59 12.22 -25.49
C PHE A 420 -15.75 13.22 -25.40
N GLY A 421 -16.92 12.72 -25.04
CA GLY A 421 -18.09 13.57 -24.76
C GLY A 421 -17.85 14.49 -23.57
N ARG A 422 -18.86 15.28 -23.21
CA ARG A 422 -18.78 16.13 -22.00
C ARG A 422 -18.67 15.26 -20.75
N SER A 423 -17.88 15.71 -19.79
CA SER A 423 -17.94 15.19 -18.42
C SER A 423 -19.24 15.65 -17.74
N ILE A 424 -19.83 14.78 -16.92
CA ILE A 424 -20.99 15.14 -16.08
C ILE A 424 -20.57 16.20 -15.08
N GLN A 425 -19.47 15.95 -14.37
CA GLN A 425 -18.71 16.94 -13.62
C GLN A 425 -17.21 16.70 -13.84
N ASP A 426 -16.42 17.73 -13.67
CA ASP A 426 -14.95 17.64 -13.62
C ASP A 426 -14.47 18.48 -12.45
N PRO A 427 -14.50 17.92 -11.22
CA PRO A 427 -14.07 18.65 -10.02
C PRO A 427 -12.59 19.02 -10.08
N SER A 428 -11.78 18.25 -10.83
CA SER A 428 -10.34 18.44 -10.92
C SER A 428 -9.93 19.57 -11.85
N GLY A 429 -10.70 19.80 -12.92
CA GLY A 429 -10.33 20.66 -14.04
C GLY A 429 -9.10 20.18 -14.82
N ALA A 430 -8.64 18.95 -14.57
CA ALA A 430 -7.45 18.38 -15.18
C ALA A 430 -7.77 17.79 -16.56
N ASP A 431 -6.73 17.69 -17.40
CA ASP A 431 -6.81 17.06 -18.71
C ASP A 431 -7.27 15.60 -18.58
N ILE A 432 -8.12 15.14 -19.51
CA ILE A 432 -8.69 13.80 -19.49
C ILE A 432 -7.63 12.72 -19.68
N HIS A 433 -6.56 12.99 -20.43
CA HIS A 433 -5.41 12.10 -20.60
C HIS A 433 -4.41 12.22 -19.45
N GLY A 434 -4.61 13.20 -18.57
CA GLY A 434 -3.77 13.44 -17.41
C GLY A 434 -3.80 12.28 -16.43
N VAL A 435 -2.66 12.03 -15.79
CA VAL A 435 -2.49 10.92 -14.82
C VAL A 435 -3.52 10.99 -13.69
N TYR A 436 -4.01 12.19 -13.35
CA TYR A 436 -4.99 12.38 -12.29
C TYR A 436 -6.39 11.84 -12.64
N ARG A 437 -6.79 11.93 -13.92
CA ARG A 437 -8.13 11.49 -14.37
C ARG A 437 -8.11 10.11 -15.00
N SER A 438 -7.09 9.80 -15.80
CA SER A 438 -7.01 8.54 -16.57
C SER A 438 -5.69 7.80 -16.37
N ALA A 439 -5.25 7.65 -15.12
CA ALA A 439 -4.00 6.96 -14.75
C ALA A 439 -3.81 5.57 -15.42
N HIS A 440 -4.92 4.88 -15.71
CA HIS A 440 -4.90 3.53 -16.26
C HIS A 440 -4.69 3.46 -17.78
N MET A 441 -4.79 4.57 -18.54
CA MET A 441 -4.58 4.55 -20.00
C MET A 441 -3.20 3.99 -20.37
N ALA A 442 -2.16 4.39 -19.65
CA ALA A 442 -0.80 3.90 -19.86
C ALA A 442 -0.69 2.40 -19.52
N LEU A 443 -1.34 1.93 -18.45
CA LEU A 443 -1.35 0.52 -18.07
C LEU A 443 -2.10 -0.33 -19.11
N GLN A 444 -3.23 0.16 -19.62
CA GLN A 444 -3.99 -0.48 -20.68
C GLN A 444 -3.12 -0.63 -21.94
N ASN A 445 -2.44 0.43 -22.37
CA ASN A 445 -1.52 0.38 -23.51
C ASN A 445 -0.35 -0.59 -23.27
N PHE A 446 0.25 -0.57 -22.08
CA PHE A 446 1.30 -1.51 -21.68
C PHE A 446 0.82 -2.96 -21.81
N ALA A 447 -0.35 -3.30 -21.26
CA ALA A 447 -0.91 -4.64 -21.33
C ALA A 447 -1.22 -5.10 -22.76
N MET A 448 -1.66 -4.19 -23.64
CA MET A 448 -1.90 -4.50 -25.05
C MET A 448 -0.60 -4.81 -25.80
N SER A 449 0.53 -4.22 -25.38
CA SER A 449 1.85 -4.47 -25.97
C SER A 449 2.60 -5.68 -25.40
N ARG A 450 2.08 -6.29 -24.33
CA ARG A 450 2.74 -7.35 -23.56
C ARG A 450 1.86 -8.58 -23.40
N PRO A 451 1.55 -9.33 -24.48
CA PRO A 451 0.59 -10.45 -24.46
C PRO A 451 0.97 -11.60 -23.51
N GLU A 452 2.23 -11.69 -23.10
CA GLU A 452 2.77 -12.75 -22.25
C GLU A 452 2.23 -12.78 -20.81
N TYR A 453 1.55 -11.73 -20.34
CA TYR A 453 0.99 -11.67 -18.99
C TYR A 453 -0.53 -11.86 -18.98
N THR A 454 -1.08 -12.56 -18.00
CA THR A 454 -2.55 -12.69 -17.85
C THR A 454 -3.10 -11.72 -16.81
N HIS A 455 -2.26 -11.28 -15.87
CA HIS A 455 -2.62 -10.34 -14.81
C HIS A 455 -1.57 -9.25 -14.63
N PHE A 456 -2.00 -8.12 -14.10
CA PHE A 456 -1.20 -6.92 -13.91
C PHE A 456 -1.49 -6.32 -12.54
N TRP A 457 -0.50 -6.28 -11.66
CA TRP A 457 -0.54 -5.41 -10.48
C TRP A 457 -0.20 -3.99 -10.91
N ASN A 458 -1.13 -3.06 -10.74
CA ASN A 458 -0.87 -1.63 -10.77
C ASN A 458 -0.34 -1.23 -9.39
N TRP A 459 0.92 -0.80 -9.28
CA TRP A 459 1.57 -0.54 -7.99
C TRP A 459 2.04 0.91 -7.87
N GLU A 460 1.92 1.51 -6.69
CA GLU A 460 2.30 2.90 -6.42
C GLU A 460 3.65 3.00 -5.70
N LEU A 461 4.42 4.05 -6.01
CA LEU A 461 5.79 4.24 -5.49
C LEU A 461 5.87 4.46 -3.98
N ASP A 462 4.79 4.91 -3.36
CA ASP A 462 4.69 5.25 -1.94
C ASP A 462 4.00 4.16 -1.09
N ILE A 463 3.89 2.94 -1.61
CA ILE A 463 3.46 1.76 -0.85
C ILE A 463 4.68 1.01 -0.33
N ARG A 464 4.66 0.64 0.95
CA ARG A 464 5.65 -0.28 1.56
C ARG A 464 4.96 -1.52 2.13
N TYR A 465 5.71 -2.60 2.22
CA TYR A 465 5.24 -3.85 2.82
C TYR A 465 6.32 -4.46 3.72
N THR A 466 5.99 -4.70 4.98
CA THR A 466 6.93 -5.29 5.96
C THR A 466 7.12 -6.80 5.78
N GLY A 467 6.24 -7.48 5.04
CA GLY A 467 6.35 -8.91 4.76
C GLY A 467 7.01 -9.23 3.42
N ASN A 468 6.76 -10.43 2.91
CA ASN A 468 7.26 -10.91 1.62
C ASN A 468 6.28 -10.64 0.47
N TYR A 469 6.74 -9.98 -0.61
CA TYR A 469 5.88 -9.61 -1.74
C TYR A 469 5.31 -10.81 -2.51
N TYR A 470 6.02 -11.94 -2.59
CA TYR A 470 5.48 -13.15 -3.21
C TYR A 470 4.30 -13.70 -2.43
N GLU A 471 4.45 -13.83 -1.11
CA GLU A 471 3.36 -14.25 -0.23
C GLU A 471 2.15 -13.35 -0.39
N LEU A 472 2.33 -12.03 -0.35
CA LEU A 472 1.23 -11.08 -0.52
C LEU A 472 0.48 -11.30 -1.84
N PHE A 473 1.18 -11.30 -2.97
CA PHE A 473 0.53 -11.36 -4.28
C PHE A 473 -0.08 -12.73 -4.59
N ASP A 474 0.61 -13.82 -4.25
CA ASP A 474 0.13 -15.18 -4.45
C ASP A 474 -1.13 -15.45 -3.62
N ARG A 475 -1.07 -15.15 -2.31
CA ARG A 475 -2.16 -15.44 -1.38
C ARG A 475 -3.41 -14.64 -1.67
N LEU A 476 -3.27 -13.38 -2.11
CA LEU A 476 -4.39 -12.57 -2.58
C LEU A 476 -5.07 -13.17 -3.82
N GLY A 477 -4.28 -13.63 -4.81
CA GLY A 477 -4.79 -14.32 -5.98
C GLY A 477 -5.55 -15.60 -5.60
N ALA A 478 -4.88 -16.48 -4.86
CA ALA A 478 -5.43 -17.77 -4.41
C ALA A 478 -6.68 -17.62 -3.53
N TRP A 479 -6.74 -16.60 -2.68
CA TRP A 479 -7.94 -16.28 -1.89
C TRP A 479 -9.09 -15.78 -2.76
N SER A 480 -8.80 -14.91 -3.73
CA SER A 480 -9.81 -14.33 -4.63
C SER A 480 -10.48 -15.39 -5.51
N GLU A 481 -9.71 -16.37 -5.98
CA GLU A 481 -10.18 -17.49 -6.78
C GLU A 481 -11.25 -18.32 -6.04
N LYS A 482 -11.09 -18.48 -4.73
CA LYS A 482 -12.02 -19.22 -3.86
C LYS A 482 -13.33 -18.48 -3.60
N GLN A 483 -13.43 -17.19 -3.88
CA GLN A 483 -14.64 -16.41 -3.60
C GLN A 483 -15.76 -16.70 -4.61
N SER A 484 -16.98 -16.94 -4.10
CA SER A 484 -18.18 -17.03 -4.94
C SER A 484 -18.59 -15.66 -5.47
N ARG A 485 -19.09 -15.59 -6.71
CA ARG A 485 -19.69 -14.38 -7.31
C ARG A 485 -21.01 -13.97 -6.65
N ILE A 486 -21.68 -14.89 -5.95
CA ILE A 486 -22.94 -14.60 -5.25
C ILE A 486 -22.66 -13.59 -4.14
N GLU A 487 -23.37 -12.47 -4.16
CA GLU A 487 -23.27 -11.39 -3.17
C GLU A 487 -21.84 -10.82 -3.02
N LEU A 488 -21.01 -11.00 -4.06
CA LEU A 488 -19.59 -10.63 -4.00
C LEU A 488 -19.38 -9.12 -3.99
N TRP A 489 -20.22 -8.39 -4.72
CA TRP A 489 -20.20 -6.93 -4.72
C TRP A 489 -20.63 -6.36 -3.38
N GLU A 490 -21.61 -6.98 -2.73
CA GLU A 490 -22.11 -6.59 -1.42
C GLU A 490 -21.05 -6.85 -0.34
N ARG A 491 -20.38 -8.01 -0.37
CA ARG A 491 -19.23 -8.28 0.52
C ARG A 491 -18.07 -7.32 0.25
N SER A 492 -17.78 -7.05 -1.02
CA SER A 492 -16.66 -6.18 -1.41
C SER A 492 -16.92 -4.71 -1.11
N ALA A 493 -18.17 -4.31 -0.88
CA ALA A 493 -18.53 -2.95 -0.47
C ALA A 493 -18.45 -2.75 1.05
N LYS A 494 -17.95 -3.72 1.84
CA LYS A 494 -17.93 -3.66 3.30
C LYS A 494 -16.54 -4.02 3.84
N TYR A 495 -16.08 -3.29 4.86
CA TYR A 495 -14.90 -3.68 5.61
C TYR A 495 -15.21 -4.88 6.50
N TYR A 496 -14.35 -5.90 6.44
CA TYR A 496 -14.38 -7.03 7.37
C TYR A 496 -13.58 -6.69 8.63
N ILE A 497 -14.24 -6.77 9.78
CA ILE A 497 -13.69 -6.45 11.10
C ILE A 497 -13.80 -7.74 11.93
N PRO A 498 -12.74 -8.57 12.04
CA PRO A 498 -12.84 -9.92 12.62
C PRO A 498 -13.40 -9.94 14.05
N HIS A 499 -13.00 -8.98 14.89
CA HIS A 499 -13.46 -8.90 16.27
C HIS A 499 -14.94 -8.47 16.42
N TYR A 500 -15.58 -8.00 15.35
CA TYR A 500 -17.00 -7.64 15.31
C TYR A 500 -17.83 -8.63 14.48
N HIS A 501 -17.35 -8.98 13.28
CA HIS A 501 -18.01 -9.92 12.37
C HIS A 501 -17.67 -11.39 12.63
N GLN A 502 -16.74 -11.69 13.54
CA GLN A 502 -16.18 -13.03 13.77
C GLN A 502 -15.42 -13.54 12.53
N ASP A 503 -15.60 -14.80 12.14
CA ASP A 503 -14.92 -15.37 10.97
C ASP A 503 -15.54 -14.91 9.63
N TRP A 504 -14.86 -15.28 8.53
CA TRP A 504 -15.29 -14.92 7.17
C TRP A 504 -16.66 -15.50 6.78
N ALA A 505 -17.03 -16.66 7.33
CA ALA A 505 -18.31 -17.30 7.04
C ALA A 505 -19.46 -16.58 7.73
N ASN A 506 -19.26 -16.12 8.96
CA ASN A 506 -20.20 -15.30 9.69
C ASN A 506 -20.34 -13.92 9.03
N PHE A 507 -19.22 -13.27 8.65
CA PHE A 507 -19.25 -12.05 7.84
C PHE A 507 -20.08 -12.21 6.56
N THR A 508 -19.85 -13.30 5.81
CA THR A 508 -20.62 -13.61 4.60
C THR A 508 -22.13 -13.75 4.91
N SER A 509 -22.47 -14.35 6.04
CA SER A 509 -23.86 -14.53 6.48
C SER A 509 -24.51 -13.21 6.92
N VAL A 510 -23.77 -12.33 7.59
CA VAL A 510 -24.21 -10.98 7.96
C VAL A 510 -24.54 -10.19 6.70
N VAL A 511 -23.62 -10.14 5.72
CA VAL A 511 -23.84 -9.42 4.46
C VAL A 511 -25.05 -9.97 3.72
N ARG A 512 -25.26 -11.29 3.69
CA ARG A 512 -26.45 -11.91 3.10
C ARG A 512 -27.74 -11.44 3.76
N ASN A 513 -27.79 -11.42 5.09
CA ASN A 513 -28.97 -11.00 5.83
C ASN A 513 -29.27 -9.50 5.61
N GLU A 514 -28.25 -8.65 5.64
CA GLU A 514 -28.37 -7.23 5.35
C GLU A 514 -28.86 -6.98 3.92
N THR A 515 -28.27 -7.68 2.95
CA THR A 515 -28.66 -7.64 1.53
C THR A 515 -30.12 -8.03 1.35
N ALA A 516 -30.56 -9.12 1.98
CA ALA A 516 -31.96 -9.56 1.95
C ALA A 516 -32.92 -8.52 2.57
N SER A 517 -32.46 -7.77 3.58
CA SER A 517 -33.25 -6.73 4.24
C SER A 517 -33.25 -5.38 3.49
N SER A 518 -32.25 -5.12 2.64
CA SER A 518 -32.06 -3.85 1.91
C SER A 518 -33.14 -3.54 0.86
N SER A 519 -33.99 -4.52 0.53
CA SER A 519 -34.94 -4.44 -0.59
C SER A 519 -34.31 -4.19 -1.97
N ARG A 520 -32.96 -4.22 -2.08
CA ARG A 520 -32.23 -4.07 -3.34
C ARG A 520 -31.91 -5.43 -3.94
N THR A 521 -31.82 -5.48 -5.26
CA THR A 521 -31.39 -6.69 -5.96
C THR A 521 -29.85 -6.80 -5.89
N PRO A 522 -29.30 -7.92 -5.38
CA PRO A 522 -27.86 -8.11 -5.35
C PRO A 522 -27.27 -8.20 -6.76
N ILE A 523 -26.01 -7.82 -6.90
CA ILE A 523 -25.32 -7.79 -8.18
C ILE A 523 -24.65 -9.15 -8.42
N PHE A 524 -25.01 -9.82 -9.53
CA PHE A 524 -24.47 -11.14 -9.88
C PHE A 524 -23.76 -11.18 -11.25
N GLY A 525 -24.06 -10.23 -12.14
CA GLY A 525 -23.56 -10.22 -13.51
C GLY A 525 -23.55 -8.81 -14.10
N PRO A 526 -23.50 -8.68 -15.44
CA PRO A 526 -23.46 -7.38 -16.09
C PRO A 526 -24.70 -6.55 -15.74
N VAL A 527 -24.49 -5.28 -15.38
CA VAL A 527 -25.59 -4.36 -15.06
C VAL A 527 -26.17 -3.71 -16.32
N SER A 528 -27.49 -3.57 -16.38
CA SER A 528 -28.19 -2.91 -17.50
C SER A 528 -28.56 -1.48 -17.12
N PHE A 529 -28.20 -0.52 -17.98
CA PHE A 529 -28.55 0.89 -17.80
C PHE A 529 -28.63 1.64 -19.15
N PRO A 530 -29.39 2.74 -19.23
CA PRO A 530 -29.42 3.58 -20.43
C PRO A 530 -28.02 4.15 -20.74
N GLY A 531 -27.51 3.88 -21.95
CA GLY A 531 -26.19 4.34 -22.38
C GLY A 531 -25.10 3.26 -22.36
N ARG A 532 -25.38 2.08 -21.78
CA ARG A 532 -24.51 0.90 -21.94
C ARG A 532 -24.44 0.53 -23.42
N THR A 533 -23.22 0.40 -23.94
CA THR A 533 -22.98 -0.04 -25.32
C THR A 533 -22.27 -1.38 -25.29
N PRO A 534 -22.72 -2.39 -26.04
CA PRO A 534 -22.08 -3.69 -26.01
C PRO A 534 -20.65 -3.63 -26.58
N LEU A 535 -19.77 -4.44 -25.99
CA LEU A 535 -18.42 -4.69 -26.51
C LEU A 535 -18.47 -5.54 -27.78
N ARG A 536 -17.37 -5.55 -28.55
CA ARG A 536 -17.26 -6.43 -29.72
C ARG A 536 -17.37 -7.91 -29.36
N SER A 537 -16.80 -8.34 -28.23
CA SER A 537 -16.91 -9.70 -27.71
C SER A 537 -18.37 -10.07 -27.42
N GLU A 538 -19.11 -9.19 -26.74
CA GLU A 538 -20.53 -9.37 -26.43
C GLU A 538 -21.40 -9.44 -27.70
N LEU A 539 -21.09 -8.63 -28.73
CA LEU A 539 -21.76 -8.72 -30.04
C LEU A 539 -21.51 -10.06 -30.76
N ARG A 540 -20.40 -10.74 -30.46
CA ARG A 540 -20.11 -12.11 -30.93
C ARG A 540 -20.76 -13.20 -30.06
N GLY A 541 -21.48 -12.82 -29.01
CA GLY A 541 -22.13 -13.75 -28.08
C GLY A 541 -21.23 -14.25 -26.95
N GLU A 542 -20.05 -13.66 -26.75
CA GLU A 542 -19.19 -13.99 -25.60
C GLU A 542 -19.78 -13.41 -24.31
N ASN A 543 -19.58 -14.13 -23.20
CA ASN A 543 -20.03 -13.71 -21.86
C ASN A 543 -18.88 -13.83 -20.87
N PHE A 544 -18.74 -12.85 -19.97
CA PHE A 544 -17.72 -12.88 -18.92
C PHE A 544 -18.07 -13.84 -17.78
N LEU A 545 -19.36 -14.15 -17.59
CA LEU A 545 -19.81 -15.15 -16.62
C LEU A 545 -19.42 -16.56 -17.09
N PRO A 546 -18.79 -17.38 -16.21
CA PRO A 546 -18.52 -18.78 -16.51
C PRO A 546 -19.79 -19.53 -16.93
N SER A 547 -19.67 -20.43 -17.91
CA SER A 547 -20.79 -21.30 -18.33
C SER A 547 -21.27 -22.24 -17.22
N SER A 548 -20.42 -22.51 -16.23
CA SER A 548 -20.70 -23.32 -15.04
C SER A 548 -21.48 -22.57 -13.96
N CYS A 549 -21.80 -21.28 -14.15
CA CYS A 549 -22.47 -20.48 -13.14
C CYS A 549 -23.90 -20.97 -12.87
N ALA A 550 -24.05 -21.68 -11.76
CA ALA A 550 -25.33 -22.04 -11.15
C ALA A 550 -25.63 -21.15 -9.93
N PRO A 551 -26.91 -21.04 -9.49
CA PRO A 551 -27.36 -20.15 -8.40
C PRO A 551 -26.75 -20.34 -7.01
N GLN A 552 -25.72 -21.19 -6.83
CA GLN A 552 -25.11 -21.49 -5.53
C GLN A 552 -23.57 -21.46 -5.53
N ASN A 553 -22.90 -21.78 -6.65
CA ASN A 553 -21.45 -21.97 -6.70
C ASN A 553 -20.75 -21.21 -7.86
N CYS A 554 -21.39 -20.17 -8.40
CA CYS A 554 -20.83 -19.42 -9.53
C CYS A 554 -19.51 -18.71 -9.15
N GLY A 555 -18.49 -18.89 -9.98
CA GLY A 555 -17.19 -18.20 -9.88
C GLY A 555 -16.22 -18.72 -8.80
N VAL A 556 -16.53 -19.84 -8.13
CA VAL A 556 -15.55 -20.53 -7.26
C VAL A 556 -14.56 -21.30 -8.14
N GLY A 557 -13.27 -21.09 -7.95
CA GLY A 557 -12.23 -21.62 -8.86
C GLY A 557 -11.98 -20.74 -10.09
N GLU A 558 -12.61 -19.57 -10.16
CA GLU A 558 -12.37 -18.57 -11.20
C GLU A 558 -11.54 -17.44 -10.60
N ASP A 559 -10.39 -17.13 -11.19
CA ASP A 559 -9.56 -16.03 -10.69
C ASP A 559 -10.26 -14.67 -10.84
N ALA A 560 -10.05 -13.74 -9.89
CA ALA A 560 -10.69 -12.44 -9.94
C ALA A 560 -10.06 -11.51 -10.99
N ASP A 561 -10.90 -10.86 -11.79
CA ASP A 561 -10.50 -9.85 -12.78
C ASP A 561 -10.03 -8.55 -12.15
N LEU A 562 -10.51 -8.23 -10.95
CA LEU A 562 -10.07 -7.08 -10.16
C LEU A 562 -9.89 -7.50 -8.69
N ILE A 563 -8.72 -7.22 -8.12
CA ILE A 563 -8.48 -7.28 -6.67
C ILE A 563 -8.07 -5.88 -6.20
N THR A 564 -8.82 -5.30 -5.26
CA THR A 564 -8.51 -4.01 -4.63
C THR A 564 -8.12 -4.17 -3.17
N PHE A 565 -7.41 -3.16 -2.65
CA PHE A 565 -7.05 -3.06 -1.23
C PHE A 565 -7.97 -2.11 -0.43
N ASN A 566 -8.97 -1.52 -1.08
CA ASN A 566 -10.08 -0.83 -0.41
C ASN A 566 -11.42 -1.37 -0.93
N PRO A 567 -12.49 -1.28 -0.13
CA PRO A 567 -13.83 -1.67 -0.53
C PRO A 567 -14.30 -1.05 -1.85
N LEU A 568 -15.03 -1.83 -2.62
CA LEU A 568 -15.68 -1.45 -3.88
C LEU A 568 -17.01 -0.73 -3.56
N PHE A 569 -16.93 0.53 -3.15
CA PHE A 569 -18.11 1.30 -2.76
C PHE A 569 -18.88 1.85 -3.97
N ASP A 570 -20.19 2.04 -3.83
CA ASP A 570 -20.99 2.82 -4.77
C ASP A 570 -20.83 4.30 -4.44
N PRO A 571 -20.24 5.11 -5.33
CA PRO A 571 -19.97 6.51 -5.06
C PRO A 571 -21.24 7.37 -5.06
N ASP A 572 -22.38 6.86 -5.51
CA ASP A 572 -23.64 7.59 -5.48
C ASP A 572 -24.08 7.91 -4.04
N GLU A 573 -24.35 9.20 -3.77
CA GLU A 573 -24.69 9.74 -2.44
C GLU A 573 -23.62 9.50 -1.35
N SER A 574 -22.42 9.04 -1.71
CA SER A 574 -21.32 8.76 -0.75
C SER A 574 -20.68 10.01 -0.15
N GLY A 575 -20.88 11.18 -0.77
CA GLY A 575 -20.15 12.41 -0.43
C GLY A 575 -18.72 12.45 -0.96
N TRP A 576 -18.26 11.43 -1.68
CA TRP A 576 -16.94 11.43 -2.32
C TRP A 576 -16.86 12.46 -3.46
N VAL A 577 -15.78 13.26 -3.46
CA VAL A 577 -15.66 14.46 -4.30
C VAL A 577 -15.63 14.15 -5.81
N PHE A 578 -15.13 12.98 -6.22
CA PHE A 578 -15.03 12.58 -7.63
C PHE A 578 -16.18 11.68 -8.10
N ALA A 579 -17.23 11.50 -7.29
CA ALA A 579 -18.33 10.59 -7.59
C ALA A 579 -18.95 10.84 -8.99
N SER A 580 -18.99 12.09 -9.44
CA SER A 580 -19.60 12.49 -10.72
C SER A 580 -18.60 12.73 -11.87
N ASP A 581 -17.31 12.42 -11.70
CA ASP A 581 -16.32 12.50 -12.78
C ASP A 581 -16.45 11.30 -13.74
N VAL A 582 -17.43 11.44 -14.63
CA VAL A 582 -17.83 10.47 -15.65
C VAL A 582 -17.88 11.21 -16.98
N THR A 583 -17.22 10.66 -17.99
CA THR A 583 -17.00 11.33 -19.28
C THR A 583 -17.42 10.43 -20.44
N GLY A 584 -18.05 11.02 -21.46
CA GLY A 584 -18.44 10.32 -22.69
C GLY A 584 -19.88 9.83 -22.75
N TYR A 585 -20.54 9.71 -21.60
CA TYR A 585 -21.95 9.29 -21.52
C TYR A 585 -22.92 10.44 -21.81
N LYS A 586 -24.14 10.11 -22.26
CA LYS A 586 -25.16 11.11 -22.58
C LYS A 586 -25.75 11.74 -21.31
N GLY A 587 -25.48 13.03 -21.08
CA GLY A 587 -26.01 13.76 -19.92
C GLY A 587 -27.54 13.90 -19.86
N SER A 588 -28.28 13.52 -20.91
CA SER A 588 -29.74 13.41 -20.89
C SER A 588 -30.23 12.11 -20.23
N GLN A 589 -29.34 11.16 -19.95
CA GLN A 589 -29.62 9.89 -19.30
C GLN A 589 -29.12 9.92 -17.85
N PRO A 590 -29.64 9.05 -16.96
CA PRO A 590 -29.08 8.88 -15.63
C PRO A 590 -27.59 8.56 -15.69
N THR A 591 -26.83 9.04 -14.71
CA THR A 591 -25.42 8.66 -14.56
C THR A 591 -25.31 7.13 -14.47
N PRO A 592 -24.36 6.49 -15.17
CA PRO A 592 -24.17 5.05 -15.09
C PRO A 592 -23.99 4.57 -13.64
N PRO A 593 -24.44 3.34 -13.31
CA PRO A 593 -24.03 2.66 -12.08
C PRO A 593 -22.51 2.62 -11.97
N ARG A 594 -21.95 2.82 -10.79
CA ARG A 594 -20.50 2.94 -10.58
C ARG A 594 -20.07 2.13 -9.37
N ARG A 595 -18.81 1.72 -9.39
CA ARG A 595 -18.08 1.20 -8.23
C ARG A 595 -16.70 1.85 -8.21
N CYS A 596 -16.19 2.13 -7.02
CA CYS A 596 -14.92 2.81 -6.83
C CYS A 596 -14.10 2.13 -5.75
N ALA A 597 -12.77 2.18 -5.87
CA ALA A 597 -11.84 1.91 -4.79
C ALA A 597 -10.76 3.00 -4.79
N ILE A 598 -10.73 3.78 -3.71
CA ILE A 598 -9.71 4.81 -3.51
C ILE A 598 -8.34 4.13 -3.29
N VAL A 599 -7.27 4.75 -3.77
CA VAL A 599 -5.96 4.16 -4.06
C VAL A 599 -6.05 3.22 -5.26
N THR A 600 -5.32 3.54 -6.33
CA THR A 600 -5.40 2.80 -7.59
C THR A 600 -4.60 1.48 -7.58
N ALA A 601 -3.89 1.20 -6.49
CA ALA A 601 -3.19 -0.07 -6.31
C ALA A 601 -4.16 -1.25 -6.37
N SER A 602 -3.97 -2.13 -7.35
CA SER A 602 -4.90 -3.24 -7.62
C SER A 602 -4.28 -4.28 -8.55
N ARG A 603 -4.80 -5.51 -8.54
CA ARG A 603 -4.53 -6.50 -9.58
C ARG A 603 -5.65 -6.46 -10.61
N LEU A 604 -5.32 -6.32 -11.88
CA LEU A 604 -6.25 -6.32 -13.00
C LEU A 604 -5.94 -7.49 -13.94
N SER A 605 -6.97 -8.20 -14.41
CA SER A 605 -6.80 -9.19 -15.47
C SER A 605 -6.59 -8.51 -16.82
N ARG A 606 -5.95 -9.22 -17.75
CA ARG A 606 -5.88 -8.83 -19.16
C ARG A 606 -7.27 -8.52 -19.73
N ARG A 607 -8.26 -9.38 -19.45
CA ARG A 607 -9.65 -9.21 -19.90
C ARG A 607 -10.24 -7.88 -19.44
N LEU A 608 -10.03 -7.50 -18.18
CA LEU A 608 -10.49 -6.20 -17.68
C LEU A 608 -9.80 -5.02 -18.37
N LEU A 609 -8.48 -5.10 -18.58
CA LEU A 609 -7.73 -4.06 -19.27
C LEU A 609 -8.13 -3.93 -20.75
N GLU A 610 -8.49 -5.03 -21.42
CA GLU A 610 -9.05 -5.04 -22.78
C GLU A 610 -10.43 -4.37 -22.83
N VAL A 611 -11.31 -4.67 -21.87
CA VAL A 611 -12.61 -4.00 -21.72
C VAL A 611 -12.41 -2.49 -21.55
N MET A 612 -11.57 -2.10 -20.60
CA MET A 612 -11.23 -0.69 -20.36
C MET A 612 -10.64 -0.04 -21.63
N HIS A 613 -9.79 -0.75 -22.37
CA HIS A 613 -9.17 -0.26 -23.60
C HIS A 613 -10.22 0.00 -24.67
N GLU A 614 -11.16 -0.93 -24.89
CA GLU A 614 -12.24 -0.76 -25.86
C GLU A 614 -13.19 0.38 -25.47
N GLU A 615 -13.52 0.51 -24.18
CA GLU A 615 -14.37 1.60 -23.67
C GLU A 615 -13.73 2.98 -23.92
N ASN A 616 -12.42 3.13 -23.68
CA ASN A 616 -11.69 4.37 -24.00
C ASN A 616 -11.56 4.62 -25.51
N TRP A 617 -11.06 3.63 -26.27
CA TRP A 617 -10.69 3.81 -27.68
C TRP A 617 -11.91 3.88 -28.62
N ARG A 618 -12.88 2.98 -28.44
CA ARG A 618 -14.00 2.81 -29.37
C ARG A 618 -15.26 3.56 -28.91
N LEU A 619 -15.53 3.53 -27.61
CA LEU A 619 -16.75 4.09 -27.04
C LEU A 619 -16.56 5.51 -26.49
N HIS A 620 -15.31 5.91 -26.27
CA HIS A 620 -14.94 7.22 -25.71
C HIS A 620 -15.58 7.47 -24.35
N HIS A 621 -15.70 6.41 -23.55
CA HIS A 621 -16.14 6.46 -22.17
C HIS A 621 -14.93 6.37 -21.23
N THR A 622 -14.89 7.23 -20.23
CA THR A 622 -13.92 7.15 -19.14
C THR A 622 -14.53 7.70 -17.85
N MET A 623 -13.85 7.45 -16.74
CA MET A 623 -14.22 7.89 -15.40
C MET A 623 -12.95 8.21 -14.63
N PHE A 624 -13.09 8.86 -13.46
CA PHE A 624 -11.96 9.07 -12.57
C PHE A 624 -11.15 7.79 -12.32
N SER A 625 -9.83 7.92 -12.14
CA SER A 625 -8.90 6.80 -12.18
C SER A 625 -9.24 5.69 -11.18
N GLU A 626 -9.68 6.03 -9.97
CA GLU A 626 -10.06 5.11 -8.89
C GLU A 626 -11.43 4.44 -9.10
N MET A 627 -12.24 4.99 -10.00
CA MET A 627 -13.59 4.52 -10.32
C MET A 627 -13.63 3.63 -11.56
N PHE A 628 -12.76 3.89 -12.54
CA PHE A 628 -12.88 3.29 -13.87
C PHE A 628 -12.74 1.76 -13.88
N PRO A 629 -11.70 1.12 -13.28
CA PRO A 629 -11.56 -0.34 -13.35
C PRO A 629 -12.73 -1.09 -12.71
N ALA A 630 -13.13 -0.69 -11.50
CA ALA A 630 -14.24 -1.31 -10.77
C ALA A 630 -15.58 -1.11 -11.49
N THR A 631 -15.79 0.05 -12.11
CA THR A 631 -17.02 0.31 -12.87
C THR A 631 -17.07 -0.49 -14.17
N MET A 632 -15.95 -0.66 -14.87
CA MET A 632 -15.90 -1.52 -16.07
C MET A 632 -16.15 -2.99 -15.71
N ALA A 633 -15.60 -3.45 -14.58
CA ALA A 633 -15.89 -4.80 -14.08
C ALA A 633 -17.40 -4.98 -13.79
N LEU A 634 -18.03 -3.99 -13.15
CA LEU A 634 -19.47 -3.97 -12.87
C LEU A 634 -20.31 -4.01 -14.16
N HIS A 635 -20.00 -3.15 -15.13
CA HIS A 635 -20.79 -2.98 -16.36
C HIS A 635 -20.85 -4.24 -17.22
N HIS A 636 -19.77 -5.01 -17.25
CA HIS A 636 -19.63 -6.19 -18.11
C HIS A 636 -19.67 -7.52 -17.34
N GLY A 637 -19.84 -7.48 -16.01
CA GLY A 637 -20.01 -8.68 -15.20
C GLY A 637 -18.73 -9.47 -14.95
N LEU A 638 -17.58 -8.78 -14.91
CA LEU A 638 -16.30 -9.37 -14.52
C LEU A 638 -16.25 -9.61 -13.00
N LYS A 639 -15.39 -10.52 -12.53
CA LYS A 639 -15.27 -10.84 -11.10
C LYS A 639 -14.39 -9.81 -10.41
N ALA A 640 -14.96 -8.98 -9.54
CA ALA A 640 -14.22 -7.98 -8.77
C ALA A 640 -14.34 -8.23 -7.27
N VAL A 641 -13.23 -8.13 -6.54
CA VAL A 641 -13.17 -8.34 -5.09
C VAL A 641 -12.37 -7.24 -4.39
N TYR A 642 -12.81 -6.89 -3.19
CA TYR A 642 -11.96 -6.25 -2.19
C TYR A 642 -11.30 -7.34 -1.35
N ALA A 643 -9.98 -7.35 -1.27
CA ALA A 643 -9.25 -8.25 -0.41
C ALA A 643 -9.08 -7.66 1.00
N PRO A 644 -9.59 -8.33 2.06
CA PRO A 644 -9.55 -7.82 3.43
C PRO A 644 -8.15 -8.00 4.05
N HIS A 645 -7.16 -7.28 3.51
CA HIS A 645 -5.79 -7.33 3.99
C HIS A 645 -5.68 -6.72 5.40
N PRO A 646 -4.67 -7.13 6.18
CA PRO A 646 -4.43 -6.57 7.52
C PRO A 646 -4.26 -5.05 7.49
N VAL A 647 -5.13 -4.34 8.21
CA VAL A 647 -5.08 -2.89 8.44
C VAL A 647 -5.11 -2.63 9.95
N TYR A 648 -4.09 -1.93 10.40
CA TYR A 648 -3.83 -1.63 11.80
C TYR A 648 -4.28 -0.21 12.12
N LEU A 649 -4.70 0.01 13.37
CA LEU A 649 -5.12 1.30 13.91
C LEU A 649 -4.13 1.77 14.97
N ASP A 650 -3.82 3.05 15.03
CA ASP A 650 -2.93 3.64 16.04
C ASP A 650 -3.54 3.81 17.44
N ARG A 651 -4.86 3.57 17.56
CA ARG A 651 -5.64 3.80 18.77
C ARG A 651 -6.56 2.64 19.10
N GLU A 652 -6.87 2.53 20.38
CA GLU A 652 -7.80 1.57 20.99
C GLU A 652 -9.24 2.04 20.81
N TRP A 653 -9.80 1.86 19.60
CA TRP A 653 -11.18 2.24 19.33
C TRP A 653 -12.18 1.25 19.94
N ASP A 654 -13.39 1.71 20.25
CA ASP A 654 -14.50 0.78 20.46
C ASP A 654 -14.83 0.05 19.14
N LEU A 655 -14.94 -1.28 19.17
CA LEU A 655 -15.20 -2.09 17.96
C LEU A 655 -16.50 -1.67 17.25
N ASP A 656 -17.56 -1.38 18.01
CA ASP A 656 -18.82 -0.85 17.48
C ASP A 656 -18.64 0.52 16.81
N ALA A 657 -17.73 1.36 17.31
CA ALA A 657 -17.45 2.66 16.73
C ALA A 657 -16.67 2.52 15.42
N ILE A 658 -15.80 1.51 15.30
CA ILE A 658 -15.11 1.19 14.05
C ILE A 658 -16.13 0.75 13.00
N ASP A 659 -16.98 -0.24 13.30
CA ASP A 659 -17.99 -0.70 12.32
C ASP A 659 -18.93 0.44 11.92
N LYS A 660 -19.41 1.27 12.85
CA LYS A 660 -20.23 2.45 12.53
C LYS A 660 -19.51 3.50 11.69
N SER A 661 -18.19 3.62 11.80
CA SER A 661 -17.42 4.64 11.08
C SER A 661 -16.97 4.16 9.70
N PHE A 662 -16.58 2.90 9.58
CA PHE A 662 -16.06 2.31 8.35
C PHE A 662 -17.15 1.59 7.53
N ASN A 663 -18.21 1.09 8.16
CA ASN A 663 -19.39 0.50 7.51
C ASN A 663 -20.67 1.32 7.77
N GLY A 664 -20.52 2.63 8.00
CA GLY A 664 -21.62 3.54 8.35
C GLY A 664 -22.52 3.96 7.19
N GLY A 665 -22.20 3.53 5.98
CA GLY A 665 -22.96 3.83 4.78
C GLY A 665 -24.30 3.10 4.73
N ARG A 666 -25.04 3.35 3.65
CA ARG A 666 -26.28 2.66 3.30
C ARG A 666 -26.09 1.15 3.35
N ASP A 667 -27.07 0.46 3.92
CA ASP A 667 -27.10 -1.00 4.08
C ASP A 667 -25.89 -1.56 4.86
N HIS A 668 -25.37 -0.78 5.82
CA HIS A 668 -24.18 -1.12 6.61
C HIS A 668 -22.95 -1.41 5.72
N SER A 669 -22.77 -0.62 4.67
CA SER A 669 -21.65 -0.72 3.73
C SER A 669 -20.77 0.53 3.76
N THR A 670 -19.79 0.60 2.87
CA THR A 670 -19.00 1.81 2.60
C THR A 670 -19.68 2.75 1.59
N SER A 671 -20.89 2.44 1.14
CA SER A 671 -21.58 3.15 0.05
C SER A 671 -22.64 4.14 0.55
N GLY A 672 -22.95 5.17 -0.24
CA GLY A 672 -24.02 6.13 0.08
C GLY A 672 -23.78 6.97 1.35
N HIS A 673 -24.83 7.63 1.84
CA HIS A 673 -24.74 8.52 3.00
C HIS A 673 -24.15 7.81 4.23
N GLY A 674 -23.13 8.42 4.84
CA GLY A 674 -22.38 7.82 5.95
C GLY A 674 -21.14 7.04 5.53
N SER A 675 -20.82 7.00 4.23
CA SER A 675 -19.58 6.41 3.70
C SER A 675 -18.33 6.91 4.46
N PRO A 676 -17.34 6.04 4.73
CA PRO A 676 -16.04 6.48 5.24
C PRO A 676 -15.25 7.34 4.24
N PHE A 677 -15.65 7.31 2.96
CA PHE A 677 -15.03 8.05 1.86
C PHE A 677 -15.72 9.40 1.59
N ASP A 678 -16.76 9.75 2.36
CA ASP A 678 -17.28 11.12 2.39
C ASP A 678 -16.16 12.06 2.82
N TYR A 679 -16.00 13.20 2.13
CA TYR A 679 -15.02 14.22 2.49
C TYR A 679 -15.00 14.58 3.98
N ASN A 680 -16.16 14.53 4.64
CA ASN A 680 -16.29 14.82 6.07
C ASN A 680 -15.88 13.64 6.98
N ASN A 681 -15.81 12.41 6.48
CA ASN A 681 -15.51 11.19 7.23
C ASN A 681 -14.11 10.62 6.95
N GLU A 682 -13.47 10.99 5.84
CA GLU A 682 -12.14 10.49 5.44
C GLU A 682 -11.07 10.64 6.52
N HIS A 683 -11.25 11.58 7.45
CA HIS A 683 -10.37 11.78 8.59
C HIS A 683 -10.22 10.53 9.49
N ASN A 684 -11.19 9.60 9.46
CA ASN A 684 -11.13 8.33 10.21
C ASN A 684 -9.96 7.43 9.75
N HIS A 685 -9.52 7.59 8.49
CA HIS A 685 -8.40 6.83 7.93
C HIS A 685 -7.02 7.34 8.36
N LYS A 686 -6.93 8.50 9.03
CA LYS A 686 -5.63 9.07 9.41
C LYS A 686 -4.83 8.19 10.37
N GLY A 687 -5.53 7.47 11.25
CA GLY A 687 -4.94 6.54 12.20
C GLY A 687 -4.75 5.11 11.68
N THR A 688 -5.01 4.84 10.40
CA THR A 688 -4.86 3.48 9.82
C THR A 688 -3.50 3.30 9.17
N THR A 689 -3.04 2.07 8.95
CA THR A 689 -1.84 1.83 8.12
C THR A 689 -2.09 1.94 6.61
N TRP A 690 -3.35 2.04 6.18
CA TRP A 690 -3.73 2.02 4.78
C TRP A 690 -4.82 3.04 4.46
N TYR A 691 -4.43 4.13 3.77
CA TYR A 691 -5.30 5.03 2.99
C TYR A 691 -4.45 6.13 2.35
N TYR A 692 -4.93 6.89 1.36
CA TYR A 692 -4.09 7.92 0.70
C TYR A 692 -3.68 9.09 1.60
N ASN A 693 -4.40 9.34 2.69
CA ASN A 693 -4.14 10.43 3.64
C ASN A 693 -3.78 9.95 5.06
N SER A 694 -3.41 8.66 5.19
CA SER A 694 -2.96 8.11 6.48
C SER A 694 -1.76 8.88 7.03
N GLU A 695 -1.81 9.22 8.31
CA GLU A 695 -0.73 9.85 9.06
C GLU A 695 0.11 8.80 9.82
N PHE A 696 -0.54 7.72 10.27
CA PHE A 696 0.09 6.66 11.05
C PHE A 696 1.07 5.80 10.23
N ALA A 697 0.74 5.50 8.96
CA ALA A 697 1.56 4.64 8.10
C ALA A 697 3.01 5.13 8.01
N GLY A 698 3.20 6.42 7.71
CA GLY A 698 4.53 7.03 7.63
C GLY A 698 5.27 7.06 8.97
N LEU A 699 4.56 7.35 10.07
CA LEU A 699 5.15 7.36 11.42
C LEU A 699 5.67 5.97 11.79
N LEU A 700 4.83 4.95 11.66
CA LEU A 700 5.17 3.57 11.98
C LEU A 700 6.33 3.06 11.12
N TRP A 701 6.29 3.34 9.81
CA TRP A 701 7.35 2.95 8.88
C TRP A 701 8.72 3.47 9.30
N ARG A 702 8.83 4.76 9.61
CA ARG A 702 10.10 5.37 9.99
C ARG A 702 10.58 4.92 11.36
N ARG A 703 9.66 4.70 12.31
CA ARG A 703 10.00 4.06 13.59
C ARG A 703 10.55 2.66 13.39
N TRP A 704 9.96 1.87 12.50
CA TRP A 704 10.43 0.52 12.16
C TRP A 704 11.80 0.53 11.47
N LEU A 705 12.05 1.49 10.59
CA LEU A 705 13.39 1.73 10.00
C LEU A 705 14.45 2.13 11.04
N GLY A 706 14.07 2.42 12.29
CA GLY A 706 14.99 2.74 13.37
C GLY A 706 15.20 4.23 13.58
N TYR A 707 14.45 5.09 12.87
CA TYR A 707 14.56 6.54 13.03
C TYR A 707 13.71 7.05 14.19
N ALA A 708 14.20 8.10 14.86
CA ALA A 708 13.44 8.80 15.88
C ALA A 708 12.27 9.56 15.24
N GLN A 709 11.08 9.48 15.84
CA GLN A 709 9.88 10.17 15.38
C GLN A 709 9.09 10.73 16.55
N LEU A 710 8.36 11.82 16.30
CA LEU A 710 7.36 12.31 17.24
C LEU A 710 6.23 11.28 17.33
N ASP A 711 5.92 10.82 18.54
CA ASP A 711 5.08 9.65 18.82
C ASP A 711 3.58 9.87 18.58
N GLY A 712 3.19 11.04 18.10
CA GLY A 712 1.82 11.36 17.73
C GLY A 712 0.91 11.72 18.89
N ARG A 713 1.41 11.76 20.13
CA ARG A 713 0.60 12.04 21.34
C ARG A 713 0.47 13.53 21.61
N GLY A 714 -0.67 13.99 22.12
CA GLY A 714 -0.88 15.43 22.36
C GLY A 714 -2.19 15.78 23.09
N PRO A 715 -2.34 17.03 23.58
CA PRO A 715 -3.47 17.46 24.41
C PRO A 715 -4.84 17.42 23.71
N ASN A 716 -4.87 17.20 22.39
CA ASN A 716 -6.10 17.13 21.57
C ASN A 716 -6.21 15.79 20.82
N GLY A 717 -5.82 14.70 21.47
CA GLY A 717 -5.71 13.37 20.84
C GLY A 717 -4.42 13.15 20.07
N GLY A 718 -3.69 14.23 19.73
CA GLY A 718 -2.38 14.17 19.08
C GLY A 718 -2.45 13.75 17.60
N ARG A 719 -1.43 14.09 16.81
CA ARG A 719 -1.31 13.76 15.38
C ARG A 719 0.12 13.50 14.99
N SER A 720 0.34 12.89 13.82
CA SER A 720 1.70 12.72 13.28
C SER A 720 2.44 14.06 13.24
N GLY A 721 3.63 14.09 13.82
CA GLY A 721 4.41 15.32 14.01
C GLY A 721 4.15 16.06 15.33
N GLU A 722 3.35 15.51 16.24
CA GLU A 722 3.18 15.99 17.61
C GLU A 722 3.70 14.98 18.63
N GLY A 723 3.89 15.43 19.87
CA GLY A 723 4.23 14.57 20.99
C GLY A 723 5.70 14.58 21.34
N LYS A 724 6.22 13.44 21.78
CA LYS A 724 7.61 13.30 22.22
C LYS A 724 8.41 12.58 21.15
N LEU A 725 9.64 13.03 20.95
CA LEU A 725 10.57 12.33 20.08
C LEU A 725 10.96 11.01 20.75
N ARG A 726 10.68 9.91 20.07
CA ARG A 726 10.90 8.53 20.55
C ARG A 726 11.59 7.73 19.47
N GLY A 727 12.34 6.72 19.88
CA GLY A 727 13.09 5.86 18.97
C GLY A 727 14.49 6.34 18.66
N GLY A 728 14.98 5.93 17.49
CA GLY A 728 16.37 6.16 17.12
C GLY A 728 17.30 5.11 17.71
N GLU A 729 18.56 5.17 17.28
CA GLU A 729 19.63 4.36 17.83
C GLU A 729 19.73 4.49 19.36
N GLU A 730 19.56 5.69 19.92
CA GLU A 730 19.65 5.94 21.37
C GLU A 730 18.62 5.12 22.17
N GLU A 731 17.35 5.14 21.78
CA GLU A 731 16.29 4.41 22.50
C GLU A 731 16.37 2.91 22.24
N GLU A 732 16.67 2.49 21.01
CA GLU A 732 16.71 1.07 20.63
C GLU A 732 17.94 0.35 21.20
N SER A 733 19.08 1.06 21.34
CA SER A 733 20.32 0.51 21.94
C SER A 733 20.31 0.49 23.47
N ASN A 734 19.27 1.05 24.09
CA ASN A 734 19.21 1.13 25.54
C ASN A 734 19.12 -0.29 26.15
N THR A 735 19.96 -0.59 27.14
CA THR A 735 19.98 -1.87 27.83
C THR A 735 18.66 -2.15 28.57
N THR A 736 17.97 -1.09 29.01
CA THR A 736 16.64 -1.16 29.61
C THR A 736 15.50 -0.93 28.61
N GLY A 737 15.80 -0.81 27.31
CA GLY A 737 14.81 -0.75 26.23
C GLY A 737 14.43 -2.12 25.69
N THR A 738 13.42 -2.17 24.83
CA THR A 738 12.91 -3.40 24.19
C THR A 738 13.64 -3.77 22.88
N GLY A 739 14.56 -2.93 22.40
CA GLY A 739 15.33 -3.17 21.17
C GLY A 739 14.61 -2.74 19.89
N ARG A 740 15.10 -3.19 18.73
CA ARG A 740 14.51 -2.88 17.41
C ARG A 740 13.08 -3.38 17.29
N LEU A 741 12.29 -2.66 16.51
CA LEU A 741 10.93 -3.08 16.20
C LEU A 741 10.92 -4.29 15.26
N CYS A 742 10.03 -5.24 15.54
CA CYS A 742 9.74 -6.38 14.69
C CYS A 742 8.22 -6.42 14.49
N LEU A 743 7.76 -6.27 13.24
CA LEU A 743 6.35 -6.14 12.93
C LEU A 743 5.87 -7.33 12.10
N ARG A 744 4.63 -7.78 12.32
CA ARG A 744 3.95 -8.69 11.38
C ARG A 744 3.87 -8.06 9.98
N SER A 745 3.57 -8.88 8.98
CA SER A 745 3.41 -8.41 7.62
C SER A 745 2.22 -7.44 7.49
N MET A 746 2.45 -6.25 6.96
CA MET A 746 1.40 -5.23 6.79
C MET A 746 1.73 -4.26 5.64
N LEU A 747 0.69 -3.78 4.98
CA LEU A 747 0.80 -2.71 3.99
C LEU A 747 0.79 -1.34 4.69
N LEU A 748 1.70 -0.47 4.27
CA LEU A 748 1.80 0.91 4.73
C LEU A 748 1.65 1.86 3.55
N HIS A 749 0.65 2.74 3.61
CA HIS A 749 0.41 3.76 2.59
C HIS A 749 -0.25 5.00 3.19
N PRO A 750 0.25 6.22 2.88
CA PRO A 750 1.37 6.51 1.99
C PRO A 750 2.71 6.68 2.73
N ILE A 751 3.81 6.30 2.09
CA ILE A 751 5.18 6.59 2.52
C ILE A 751 5.77 7.65 1.60
N LYS A 752 5.81 8.90 2.08
CA LYS A 752 6.26 10.06 1.29
C LYS A 752 7.76 10.34 1.38
N TRP A 753 8.40 9.85 2.45
CA TRP A 753 9.84 9.97 2.73
C TRP A 753 10.21 8.94 3.80
N GLU A 754 11.47 8.52 3.82
CA GLU A 754 11.97 7.51 4.76
C GLU A 754 12.95 8.08 5.78
N HIS A 755 14.00 8.75 5.30
CA HIS A 755 15.08 9.24 6.15
C HIS A 755 14.83 10.69 6.60
N PRO A 756 15.05 11.04 7.89
CA PRO A 756 14.84 12.41 8.39
C PRO A 756 15.54 13.53 7.61
N SER A 757 16.72 13.25 7.04
CA SER A 757 17.47 14.22 6.22
C SER A 757 16.78 14.56 4.89
N GLU A 758 15.79 13.80 4.43
CA GLU A 758 15.03 14.11 3.21
C GLU A 758 14.14 15.35 3.39
N LEU A 759 13.92 15.80 4.63
CA LEU A 759 13.16 17.00 4.96
C LEU A 759 14.01 18.29 5.02
N GLU A 760 15.34 18.20 4.97
CA GLU A 760 16.31 19.31 5.09
C GLU A 760 16.74 19.90 3.71
#